data_AF-A0AA96N9Z1-F1
#
_entry.id   AF-A0AA96N9Z1-F1
#
_cell.length_a   1.000
_cell.length_b   1.000
_cell.length_c   1.000
_cell.angle_alpha   90.00
_cell.angle_beta   90.00
_cell.angle_gamma   90.00
#
_symmetry.space_group_name_H-M   'P 1'
#
loop_
_entity.id
_entity.type
_entity.pdbx_description
1 polymer ?
#
loop_
_entity_poly.entity_id
_entity_poly.type
_entity_poly.pdbx_seq_one_letter_code
_entity_poly.pdbx_strand_id
1 'polypeptide(L)'
;MKVFTQTKRFVFLLAFFMIGLVSSGSGQAAVPFSDISSKHWAYTSINWAYTNKIISGYSNGTFGPKRTLTEAEFLVMLTRYDCSGDPWPKSQPGDRHWAATQYAYAKSKHLPLKGYSDSTIRDKPVTRGQVARIVAAFHGFDLNEYHAVQYMYINQLSSGKTGIKNFADYGADESLNRAEAAVFLHRLAKQGKCEMKGLNTSPSGKDNSKYPLPANFLPEGTVTFPESEGETPPSGGSPAGDSRLQAADIEKRTLIANGIDSTFITLSLKDCYGNPISYDESLSFQASSKSGGMISNEDYYEYEHWPEEPYYSAASSSSYVQTDGPDVTVKVTAPALTTGKNDTISLQATEGTSVNERMACYRTPVTVDLSYVPKAELQVSSSQSKIAANGNSTAYVTAKIVKPGGQIISDYNGQVRFYSAKGALLSASNVSFSNGTASAWVTSLSSSSPVEDTIYAELVQMDSRYQAVNSEIKSAKHSTSILYDPGLSTIEGCARENLEVAFIIDSSGSMKRSDPERLRVSKSRELMQTLNALNNTAVDFNHKGRYLSGPDSSTIVSPYLEYVFQSGGTNIADGMDEAFSRFTAGTRKVAILVTDGKSNKQQVLNQIAEAKRQGITVYTVGLGSKEQLNEALLQQVAQETGGRYFHVEKSSEISTAYQTILNELSCGELYLGCSPSGMVFASPSLRLTEDTFYMDTFIDEGCSEVERVIVRFHAADGDVDYDLIYRGQRYFALKKDRSEIDPLALEDEGTFLAFDKDGNLIGSRTIPIILK
;
A
#
# COMPACT_ATOMS: atom_id res chain seq x y z
N MET A 1 32.64 56.39 -60.03
CA MET A 1 31.61 57.45 -59.90
C MET A 1 31.22 57.54 -58.44
N LYS A 2 31.50 58.71 -57.84
CA LYS A 2 31.10 59.30 -56.54
C LYS A 2 30.82 58.36 -55.34
N VAL A 3 31.62 58.34 -54.27
CA VAL A 3 31.96 59.38 -53.27
C VAL A 3 30.96 59.45 -52.11
N PHE A 4 31.48 59.06 -50.92
CA PHE A 4 31.23 59.59 -49.57
C PHE A 4 29.84 59.34 -48.96
N THR A 5 29.65 59.07 -47.66
CA THR A 5 30.38 59.49 -46.43
C THR A 5 29.83 58.64 -45.27
N GLN A 6 30.63 57.94 -44.46
CA GLN A 6 31.17 58.35 -43.14
C GLN A 6 30.09 58.95 -42.19
N THR A 7 30.02 58.63 -40.89
CA THR A 7 31.15 58.56 -39.94
C THR A 7 30.71 58.06 -38.53
N LYS A 8 31.48 57.09 -37.99
CA LYS A 8 32.13 56.96 -36.64
C LYS A 8 31.25 57.12 -35.36
N ARG A 9 31.42 56.32 -34.29
CA ARG A 9 32.63 56.08 -33.44
C ARG A 9 32.43 54.79 -32.60
N PHE A 10 33.39 53.85 -32.59
CA PHE A 10 34.42 53.58 -31.56
C PHE A 10 33.90 53.29 -30.13
N VAL A 11 34.08 52.05 -29.64
CA VAL A 11 34.93 51.64 -28.48
C VAL A 11 35.01 50.10 -28.44
N PHE A 12 36.22 49.58 -28.20
CA PHE A 12 36.60 48.17 -28.02
C PHE A 12 36.20 47.65 -26.61
N LEU A 13 35.90 46.35 -26.49
CA LEU A 13 36.59 45.34 -25.64
C LEU A 13 35.63 44.22 -25.17
N LEU A 14 36.14 42.98 -25.33
CA LEU A 14 35.92 41.75 -24.56
C LEU A 14 34.53 41.10 -24.39
N ALA A 15 34.58 39.78 -24.65
CA ALA A 15 33.94 38.70 -23.89
C ALA A 15 32.46 38.38 -24.12
N PHE A 16 32.20 37.08 -23.95
CA PHE A 16 30.92 36.39 -23.88
C PHE A 16 30.17 36.14 -25.20
N PHE A 17 30.50 34.99 -25.80
CA PHE A 17 29.59 34.21 -26.63
C PHE A 17 28.42 33.74 -25.76
N MET A 18 27.38 34.57 -25.64
CA MET A 18 26.12 34.26 -24.99
C MET A 18 24.98 34.84 -25.85
N ILE A 19 24.52 34.06 -26.83
CA ILE A 19 23.21 34.27 -27.46
C ILE A 19 22.50 32.93 -27.52
N GLY A 20 21.62 32.74 -26.53
CA GLY A 20 20.32 32.11 -26.71
C GLY A 20 20.30 30.62 -27.01
N LEU A 21 20.68 29.79 -26.04
CA LEU A 21 19.90 28.57 -25.82
C LEU A 21 18.50 29.03 -25.43
N VAL A 22 17.60 29.02 -26.42
CA VAL A 22 16.18 28.95 -26.14
C VAL A 22 16.00 27.65 -25.40
N SER A 23 16.00 27.73 -24.07
CA SER A 23 15.42 26.71 -23.23
C SER A 23 13.98 26.59 -23.71
N SER A 24 13.73 25.59 -24.54
CA SER A 24 12.40 25.02 -24.69
C SER A 24 12.07 24.41 -23.33
N GLY A 25 11.81 25.26 -22.34
CA GLY A 25 10.98 24.88 -21.23
C GLY A 25 9.66 24.52 -21.88
N SER A 26 9.43 23.21 -22.03
CA SER A 26 8.11 22.67 -22.32
C SER A 26 7.23 23.02 -21.12
N GLY A 27 6.82 24.28 -21.06
CA GLY A 27 5.69 24.73 -20.25
C GLY A 27 4.50 23.97 -20.80
N GLN A 28 4.13 22.91 -20.10
CA GLN A 28 3.02 22.06 -20.47
C GLN A 28 1.79 22.95 -20.56
N ALA A 29 1.28 23.14 -21.78
CA ALA A 29 0.16 24.05 -22.05
C ALA A 29 -1.00 23.70 -21.11
N ALA A 30 -1.53 24.70 -20.42
CA ALA A 30 -2.66 24.51 -19.52
C ALA A 30 -3.90 24.11 -20.33
N VAL A 31 -4.69 23.16 -19.81
CA VAL A 31 -5.99 22.84 -20.43
C VAL A 31 -6.91 24.05 -20.37
N PRO A 32 -7.66 24.36 -21.45
CA PRO A 32 -8.51 25.54 -21.50
C PRO A 32 -9.87 25.33 -20.82
N PHE A 33 -9.99 24.35 -19.91
CA PHE A 33 -11.27 23.97 -19.31
C PHE A 33 -11.45 24.61 -17.93
N SER A 34 -12.53 25.37 -17.75
CA SER A 34 -12.76 26.12 -16.51
C SER A 34 -13.10 25.26 -15.29
N ASP A 35 -13.57 24.02 -15.50
CA ASP A 35 -13.95 23.06 -14.47
C ASP A 35 -12.85 22.04 -14.14
N ILE A 36 -11.65 22.22 -14.69
CA ILE A 36 -10.49 21.34 -14.50
C ILE A 36 -9.32 22.12 -13.89
N SER A 37 -9.16 22.00 -12.58
CA SER A 37 -8.02 22.55 -11.84
C SER A 37 -6.73 21.75 -12.11
N SER A 38 -5.57 22.40 -12.06
CA SER A 38 -4.24 21.75 -12.14
C SER A 38 -4.00 20.68 -11.06
N LYS A 39 -4.79 20.70 -9.97
CA LYS A 39 -4.77 19.70 -8.90
C LYS A 39 -5.78 18.56 -9.09
N HIS A 40 -6.59 18.57 -10.15
CA HIS A 40 -7.55 17.51 -10.43
C HIS A 40 -6.80 16.19 -10.73
N TRP A 41 -7.22 15.07 -10.15
CA TRP A 41 -6.54 13.77 -10.26
C TRP A 41 -6.28 13.33 -11.72
N ALA A 42 -7.20 13.68 -12.64
CA ALA A 42 -7.09 13.38 -14.07
C ALA A 42 -6.47 14.51 -14.91
N TYR A 43 -6.00 15.60 -14.32
CA TYR A 43 -5.55 16.80 -15.05
C TYR A 43 -4.54 16.47 -16.15
N THR A 44 -3.48 15.74 -15.82
CA THR A 44 -2.44 15.35 -16.78
C THR A 44 -2.99 14.54 -17.95
N SER A 45 -3.90 13.60 -17.67
CA SER A 45 -4.51 12.75 -18.69
C SER A 45 -5.49 13.49 -19.58
N ILE A 46 -6.27 14.40 -19.00
CA ILE A 46 -7.17 15.29 -19.75
C ILE A 46 -6.34 16.22 -20.65
N ASN A 47 -5.24 16.77 -20.12
CA ASN A 47 -4.35 17.63 -20.92
C ASN A 47 -3.72 16.89 -22.09
N TRP A 48 -3.20 15.69 -21.82
CA TRP A 48 -2.66 14.84 -22.87
C TRP A 48 -3.71 14.52 -23.94
N ALA A 49 -4.90 14.08 -23.54
CA ALA A 49 -5.94 13.69 -24.48
C ALA A 49 -6.45 14.90 -25.31
N TYR A 50 -6.52 16.08 -24.71
CA TYR A 50 -6.88 17.31 -25.41
C TYR A 50 -5.80 17.73 -26.42
N THR A 51 -4.53 17.74 -26.00
CA THR A 51 -3.39 18.11 -26.85
C THR A 51 -3.26 17.18 -28.06
N ASN A 52 -3.58 15.89 -27.88
CA ASN A 52 -3.57 14.89 -28.95
C ASN A 52 -4.91 14.83 -29.73
N LYS A 53 -5.82 15.78 -29.52
CA LYS A 53 -7.12 15.88 -30.22
C LYS A 53 -8.03 14.65 -30.08
N ILE A 54 -7.83 13.87 -29.03
CA ILE A 54 -8.65 12.69 -28.69
C ILE A 54 -9.98 13.15 -28.10
N ILE A 55 -9.93 14.14 -27.21
CA ILE A 55 -11.09 14.76 -26.57
C ILE A 55 -11.25 16.24 -26.96
N SER A 56 -12.48 16.73 -26.82
CA SER A 56 -12.82 18.14 -26.89
C SER A 56 -13.69 18.53 -25.69
N GLY A 57 -13.67 19.80 -25.30
CA GLY A 57 -14.60 20.36 -24.31
C GLY A 57 -15.95 20.71 -24.94
N TYR A 58 -16.85 21.22 -24.10
CA TYR A 58 -18.14 21.75 -24.50
C TYR A 58 -18.02 23.21 -24.94
N SER A 59 -19.04 23.69 -25.66
CA SER A 59 -19.10 25.08 -26.16
C SER A 59 -19.08 26.14 -25.06
N ASN A 60 -19.44 25.78 -23.83
CA ASN A 60 -19.39 26.65 -22.66
C ASN A 60 -18.00 26.71 -21.98
N GLY A 61 -16.97 26.07 -22.55
CA GLY A 61 -15.62 26.08 -22.01
C GLY A 61 -15.34 25.04 -20.92
N THR A 62 -16.24 24.09 -20.65
CA THR A 62 -16.02 23.04 -19.65
C THR A 62 -15.64 21.69 -20.28
N PHE A 63 -15.05 20.80 -19.49
CA PHE A 63 -14.77 19.42 -19.87
C PHE A 63 -15.83 18.43 -19.37
N GLY A 64 -16.42 18.66 -18.20
CA GLY A 64 -17.39 17.79 -17.54
C GLY A 64 -16.79 16.48 -17.03
N PRO A 65 -15.81 16.49 -16.09
CA PRO A 65 -15.04 15.30 -15.72
C PRO A 65 -15.87 14.15 -15.14
N LYS A 66 -16.94 14.47 -14.39
CA LYS A 66 -17.83 13.48 -13.75
C LYS A 66 -18.98 13.02 -14.65
N ARG A 67 -19.16 13.60 -15.84
CA ARG A 67 -20.26 13.24 -16.73
C ARG A 67 -19.99 11.84 -17.30
N THR A 68 -21.00 10.99 -17.27
CA THR A 68 -20.98 9.66 -17.90
C THR A 68 -20.75 9.79 -19.42
N LEU A 69 -20.09 8.80 -20.00
CA LEU A 69 -19.84 8.67 -21.44
C LEU A 69 -20.81 7.67 -22.04
N THR A 70 -21.29 7.95 -23.25
CA THR A 70 -22.03 6.96 -24.04
C THR A 70 -21.08 6.01 -24.77
N GLU A 71 -21.58 4.87 -25.25
CA GLU A 71 -20.79 3.93 -26.05
C GLU A 71 -20.21 4.61 -27.30
N ALA A 72 -21.01 5.42 -27.99
CA ALA A 72 -20.57 6.16 -29.17
C ALA A 72 -19.48 7.19 -28.86
N GLU A 73 -19.60 7.93 -27.76
CA GLU A 73 -18.59 8.92 -27.37
C GLU A 73 -17.25 8.26 -27.01
N PHE A 74 -17.28 7.16 -26.26
CA PHE A 74 -16.05 6.41 -25.97
C PHE A 74 -15.42 5.86 -27.25
N LEU A 75 -16.22 5.31 -28.17
CA LEU A 75 -15.72 4.80 -29.44
C LEU A 75 -15.06 5.89 -30.29
N VAL A 76 -15.61 7.10 -30.31
CA VAL A 76 -15.01 8.23 -31.02
C VAL A 76 -13.68 8.63 -30.40
N MET A 77 -13.57 8.62 -29.07
CA MET A 77 -12.28 8.84 -28.40
C MET A 77 -11.26 7.76 -28.79
N LEU A 78 -11.64 6.49 -28.77
CA LEU A 78 -10.76 5.37 -29.09
C LEU A 78 -10.30 5.38 -30.56
N THR A 79 -11.19 5.67 -31.49
CA THR A 79 -10.86 5.75 -32.93
C THR A 79 -10.00 6.96 -33.28
N ARG A 80 -10.04 8.05 -32.49
CA ARG A 80 -9.10 9.17 -32.62
C ARG A 80 -7.72 8.87 -32.06
N TYR A 81 -7.66 7.99 -31.06
CA TYR A 81 -6.40 7.51 -30.51
C TYR A 81 -5.69 6.53 -31.47
N ASP A 82 -6.46 5.78 -32.26
CA ASP A 82 -5.91 4.82 -33.22
C ASP A 82 -5.00 5.48 -34.26
N CYS A 83 -3.78 4.97 -34.37
CA CYS A 83 -2.74 5.45 -35.27
C CYS A 83 -2.42 4.47 -36.42
N SER A 84 -3.22 3.40 -36.59
CA SER A 84 -3.04 2.39 -37.65
C SER A 84 -3.01 2.97 -39.07
N GLY A 85 -3.71 4.09 -39.30
CA GLY A 85 -3.83 4.71 -40.61
C GLY A 85 -4.76 3.96 -41.57
N ASP A 86 -5.52 2.98 -41.06
CA ASP A 86 -6.45 2.20 -41.88
C ASP A 86 -7.58 3.08 -42.45
N PRO A 87 -8.01 2.83 -43.70
CA PRO A 87 -9.03 3.63 -44.35
C PRO A 87 -10.39 3.43 -43.64
N TRP A 88 -11.05 4.55 -43.31
CA TRP A 88 -12.35 4.52 -42.67
C TRP A 88 -13.43 4.04 -43.65
N PRO A 89 -14.11 2.91 -43.38
CA PRO A 89 -15.16 2.42 -44.26
C PRO A 89 -16.37 3.37 -44.26
N LYS A 90 -17.11 3.40 -45.37
CA LYS A 90 -18.39 4.14 -45.42
C LYS A 90 -19.37 3.55 -44.41
N SER A 91 -20.18 4.40 -43.79
CA SER A 91 -21.27 3.94 -42.91
C SER A 91 -22.26 3.05 -43.66
N GLN A 92 -22.99 2.21 -42.92
CA GLN A 92 -24.00 1.35 -43.54
C GLN A 92 -25.12 2.19 -44.17
N PRO A 93 -25.66 1.79 -45.34
CA PRO A 93 -26.75 2.52 -45.99
C PRO A 93 -27.94 2.70 -45.03
N GLY A 94 -28.33 3.96 -44.79
CA GLY A 94 -29.44 4.31 -43.90
C GLY A 94 -29.08 4.60 -42.45
N ASP A 95 -27.85 4.33 -42.00
CA ASP A 95 -27.38 4.67 -40.65
C ASP A 95 -27.02 6.16 -40.57
N ARG A 96 -27.87 6.95 -39.92
CA ARG A 96 -27.72 8.41 -39.75
C ARG A 96 -27.10 8.82 -38.42
N HIS A 97 -26.66 7.86 -37.60
CA HIS A 97 -26.05 8.16 -36.31
C HIS A 97 -24.74 8.94 -36.50
N TRP A 98 -24.47 9.93 -35.66
CA TRP A 98 -23.29 10.81 -35.80
C TRP A 98 -21.94 10.05 -35.70
N ALA A 99 -21.93 8.91 -35.02
CA ALA A 99 -20.78 7.99 -34.92
C ALA A 99 -20.82 6.81 -35.92
N ALA A 100 -21.71 6.80 -36.92
CA ALA A 100 -21.94 5.63 -37.78
C ALA A 100 -20.68 5.14 -38.51
N THR A 101 -19.80 6.05 -38.91
CA THR A 101 -18.53 5.70 -39.58
C THR A 101 -17.58 4.99 -38.62
N GLN A 102 -17.49 5.44 -37.37
CA GLN A 102 -16.69 4.81 -36.33
C GLN A 102 -17.21 3.41 -35.99
N TYR A 103 -18.54 3.22 -35.97
CA TYR A 103 -19.14 1.89 -35.81
C TYR A 103 -18.84 0.98 -37.00
N ALA A 104 -18.85 1.49 -38.24
CA ALA A 104 -18.44 0.71 -39.41
C ALA A 104 -16.97 0.29 -39.33
N TYR A 105 -16.08 1.19 -38.89
CA TYR A 105 -14.66 0.91 -38.69
C TYR A 105 -14.45 -0.13 -37.58
N ALA A 106 -15.03 0.08 -36.41
CA ALA A 106 -14.98 -0.85 -35.27
C ALA A 106 -15.50 -2.25 -35.63
N LYS A 107 -16.54 -2.32 -36.47
CA LYS A 107 -17.11 -3.58 -36.97
C LYS A 107 -16.13 -4.30 -37.89
N SER A 108 -15.41 -3.58 -38.75
CA SER A 108 -14.35 -4.18 -39.59
C SER A 108 -13.17 -4.72 -38.77
N LYS A 109 -12.97 -4.18 -37.57
CA LYS A 109 -11.99 -4.63 -36.57
C LYS A 109 -12.57 -5.61 -35.55
N HIS A 110 -13.82 -6.05 -35.73
CA HIS A 110 -14.54 -6.95 -34.83
C HIS A 110 -14.51 -6.55 -33.34
N LEU A 111 -14.53 -5.24 -33.02
CA LEU A 111 -14.55 -4.80 -31.62
C LEU A 111 -15.88 -5.19 -30.95
N PRO A 112 -15.90 -5.55 -29.65
CA PRO A 112 -17.12 -5.92 -28.94
C PRO A 112 -17.96 -4.68 -28.60
N LEU A 113 -18.81 -4.21 -29.51
CA LEU A 113 -19.76 -3.12 -29.25
C LEU A 113 -21.20 -3.64 -29.26
N LYS A 114 -22.03 -3.20 -28.30
CA LYS A 114 -23.45 -3.58 -28.24
C LYS A 114 -24.28 -2.79 -29.25
N GLY A 115 -23.84 -1.58 -29.61
CA GLY A 115 -24.50 -0.69 -30.56
C GLY A 115 -24.56 -1.18 -32.01
N TYR A 116 -23.99 -2.35 -32.34
CA TYR A 116 -24.16 -2.97 -33.66
C TYR A 116 -25.56 -3.58 -33.85
N SER A 117 -26.05 -4.28 -32.83
CA SER A 117 -27.31 -5.01 -32.87
C SER A 117 -28.49 -4.14 -32.41
N ASP A 118 -28.23 -3.12 -31.59
CA ASP A 118 -29.24 -2.16 -31.13
C ASP A 118 -28.68 -0.75 -31.17
N SER A 119 -29.11 0.03 -32.17
CA SER A 119 -28.67 1.42 -32.34
C SER A 119 -29.05 2.34 -31.17
N THR A 120 -30.05 1.99 -30.35
CA THR A 120 -30.45 2.79 -29.19
C THR A 120 -29.43 2.75 -28.06
N ILE A 121 -28.52 1.77 -28.05
CA ILE A 121 -27.46 1.65 -27.04
C ILE A 121 -26.32 2.65 -27.30
N ARG A 122 -26.16 3.12 -28.54
CA ARG A 122 -25.05 4.00 -28.94
C ARG A 122 -25.01 5.29 -28.12
N ASP A 123 -26.18 5.83 -27.78
CA ASP A 123 -26.35 7.05 -26.97
C ASP A 123 -26.66 6.78 -25.49
N LYS A 124 -26.58 5.52 -25.04
CA LYS A 124 -26.71 5.16 -23.62
C LYS A 124 -25.33 5.10 -22.94
N PRO A 125 -25.26 5.30 -21.60
CA PRO A 125 -24.01 5.18 -20.86
C PRO A 125 -23.31 3.84 -21.09
N VAL A 126 -22.00 3.88 -21.34
CA VAL A 126 -21.17 2.67 -21.44
C VAL A 126 -20.61 2.31 -20.08
N THR A 127 -20.62 1.02 -19.75
CA THR A 127 -20.05 0.53 -18.49
C THR A 127 -18.54 0.38 -18.58
N ARG A 128 -17.87 0.44 -17.43
CA ARG A 128 -16.42 0.25 -17.34
C ARG A 128 -16.01 -1.16 -17.80
N GLY A 129 -16.80 -2.19 -17.51
CA GLY A 129 -16.56 -3.57 -17.94
C GLY A 129 -16.63 -3.73 -19.46
N GLN A 130 -17.62 -3.11 -20.10
CA GLN A 130 -17.70 -3.09 -21.57
C GLN A 130 -16.47 -2.39 -22.18
N VAL A 131 -16.05 -1.27 -21.59
CA VAL A 131 -14.83 -0.56 -21.99
C VAL A 131 -13.58 -1.41 -21.83
N ALA A 132 -13.45 -2.18 -20.74
CA ALA A 132 -12.34 -3.11 -20.54
C ALA A 132 -12.25 -4.12 -21.70
N ARG A 133 -13.39 -4.70 -22.12
CA ARG A 133 -13.44 -5.63 -23.25
C ARG A 133 -13.06 -4.96 -24.57
N ILE A 134 -13.51 -3.73 -24.81
CA ILE A 134 -13.17 -2.95 -26.00
C ILE A 134 -11.66 -2.64 -26.03
N VAL A 135 -11.06 -2.25 -24.90
CA VAL A 135 -9.62 -1.94 -24.80
C VAL A 135 -8.77 -3.21 -24.96
N ALA A 136 -9.19 -4.35 -24.44
CA ALA A 136 -8.52 -5.63 -24.70
C ALA A 136 -8.55 -6.01 -26.19
N ALA A 137 -9.72 -5.86 -26.82
CA ALA A 137 -9.91 -6.13 -28.24
C ALA A 137 -9.14 -5.15 -29.15
N PHE A 138 -8.95 -3.90 -28.72
CA PHE A 138 -8.08 -2.94 -29.40
C PHE A 138 -6.66 -3.51 -29.61
N HIS A 139 -6.16 -4.29 -28.64
CA HIS A 139 -4.87 -5.00 -28.74
C HIS A 139 -4.96 -6.44 -29.28
N GLY A 140 -6.14 -6.87 -29.73
CA GLY A 140 -6.36 -8.16 -30.36
C GLY A 140 -6.65 -9.32 -29.42
N PHE A 141 -7.16 -9.06 -28.21
CA PHE A 141 -7.56 -10.09 -27.25
C PHE A 141 -9.08 -10.18 -27.14
N ASP A 142 -9.66 -11.34 -27.47
CA ASP A 142 -11.10 -11.59 -27.32
C ASP A 142 -11.41 -12.08 -25.90
N LEU A 143 -11.35 -11.18 -24.92
CA LEU A 143 -11.53 -11.52 -23.51
C LEU A 143 -13.00 -11.40 -23.06
N ASN A 144 -13.41 -12.31 -22.15
CA ASN A 144 -14.61 -12.07 -21.36
C ASN A 144 -14.39 -10.89 -20.38
N GLU A 145 -15.46 -10.41 -19.75
CA GLU A 145 -15.38 -9.19 -18.95
C GLU A 145 -14.39 -9.29 -17.78
N TYR A 146 -14.38 -10.42 -17.07
CA TYR A 146 -13.44 -10.69 -15.99
C TYR A 146 -11.97 -10.61 -16.42
N HIS A 147 -11.62 -11.31 -17.49
CA HIS A 147 -10.24 -11.32 -17.99
C HIS A 147 -9.86 -9.98 -18.61
N ALA A 148 -10.84 -9.27 -19.20
CA ALA A 148 -10.63 -7.91 -19.67
C ALA A 148 -10.34 -6.93 -18.52
N VAL A 149 -11.01 -7.08 -17.37
CA VAL A 149 -10.72 -6.28 -16.18
C VAL A 149 -9.34 -6.63 -15.60
N GLN A 150 -8.96 -7.91 -15.55
CA GLN A 150 -7.61 -8.31 -15.17
C GLN A 150 -6.55 -7.75 -16.13
N TYR A 151 -6.86 -7.76 -17.43
CA TYR A 151 -6.03 -7.15 -18.46
C TYR A 151 -5.79 -5.65 -18.18
N MET A 152 -6.82 -4.92 -17.75
CA MET A 152 -6.68 -3.51 -17.38
C MET A 152 -5.73 -3.30 -16.19
N TYR A 153 -5.66 -4.23 -15.22
CA TYR A 153 -4.76 -4.14 -14.07
C TYR A 153 -3.32 -4.56 -14.37
N ILE A 154 -3.11 -5.71 -15.02
CA ILE A 154 -1.77 -6.22 -15.35
C ILE A 154 -1.03 -5.21 -16.22
N ASN A 155 -1.74 -4.57 -17.15
CA ASN A 155 -1.18 -3.54 -18.01
C ASN A 155 -1.25 -2.15 -17.37
N GLN A 156 -1.52 -2.01 -16.06
CA GLN A 156 -1.54 -0.73 -15.34
C GLN A 156 -2.43 0.35 -16.00
N LEU A 157 -3.45 -0.06 -16.76
CA LEU A 157 -4.40 0.82 -17.45
C LEU A 157 -5.47 1.31 -16.47
N SER A 158 -5.76 0.54 -15.43
CA SER A 158 -6.63 0.91 -14.32
C SER A 158 -5.94 0.63 -12.98
N SER A 159 -6.28 1.44 -11.98
CA SER A 159 -5.89 1.20 -10.57
C SER A 159 -7.08 0.71 -9.74
N GLY A 160 -8.27 0.58 -10.35
CA GLY A 160 -9.51 0.30 -9.63
C GLY A 160 -10.17 1.60 -9.18
N LYS A 161 -11.13 1.50 -8.26
CA LYS A 161 -11.77 2.65 -7.62
C LYS A 161 -11.10 2.98 -6.29
N THR A 162 -10.63 1.95 -5.58
CA THR A 162 -10.04 1.99 -4.24
C THR A 162 -8.59 1.49 -4.20
N GLY A 163 -8.11 0.78 -5.22
CA GLY A 163 -6.71 0.33 -5.30
C GLY A 163 -6.50 -1.17 -5.02
N ILE A 164 -7.55 -1.87 -4.60
CA ILE A 164 -7.54 -3.29 -4.23
C ILE A 164 -7.28 -4.20 -5.46
N LYS A 165 -7.55 -3.71 -6.67
CA LYS A 165 -7.28 -4.37 -7.96
C LYS A 165 -7.91 -5.77 -8.08
N ASN A 166 -9.12 -5.95 -7.57
CA ASN A 166 -9.99 -7.10 -7.86
C ASN A 166 -11.14 -6.68 -8.82
N PHE A 167 -11.96 -7.63 -9.27
CA PHE A 167 -13.04 -7.34 -10.23
C PHE A 167 -14.09 -6.38 -9.66
N ALA A 168 -14.44 -6.51 -8.38
CA ALA A 168 -15.41 -5.64 -7.72
C ALA A 168 -14.88 -4.19 -7.61
N ASP A 169 -13.63 -4.02 -7.21
CA ASP A 169 -12.92 -2.73 -7.15
C ASP A 169 -12.82 -2.06 -8.54
N TYR A 170 -12.87 -2.84 -9.62
CA TYR A 170 -12.89 -2.23 -10.94
C TYR A 170 -14.18 -1.44 -11.19
N GLY A 171 -15.29 -1.81 -10.54
CA GLY A 171 -16.61 -1.23 -10.79
C GLY A 171 -17.11 -1.51 -12.21
N ALA A 172 -17.06 -2.78 -12.65
CA ALA A 172 -17.35 -3.16 -14.05
C ALA A 172 -18.75 -2.75 -14.52
N ASP A 173 -19.75 -2.79 -13.63
CA ASP A 173 -21.14 -2.41 -13.92
C ASP A 173 -21.39 -0.89 -13.87
N GLU A 174 -20.46 -0.12 -13.31
CA GLU A 174 -20.61 1.33 -13.25
C GLU A 174 -20.42 1.97 -14.61
N SER A 175 -21.13 3.09 -14.84
CA SER A 175 -20.94 3.91 -16.02
C SER A 175 -19.56 4.60 -16.00
N LEU A 176 -18.84 4.53 -17.12
CA LEU A 176 -17.56 5.22 -17.29
C LEU A 176 -17.80 6.74 -17.38
N ASN A 177 -17.01 7.53 -16.66
CA ASN A 177 -17.03 8.99 -16.79
C ASN A 177 -15.91 9.53 -17.72
N ARG A 178 -16.04 10.78 -18.16
CA ARG A 178 -15.12 11.42 -19.11
C ARG A 178 -13.67 11.50 -18.61
N ALA A 179 -13.47 11.77 -17.32
CA ALA A 179 -12.13 11.84 -16.75
C ALA A 179 -11.45 10.45 -16.71
N GLU A 180 -12.19 9.40 -16.33
CA GLU A 180 -11.71 8.02 -16.34
C GLU A 180 -11.33 7.55 -17.74
N ALA A 181 -12.14 7.87 -18.76
CA ALA A 181 -11.81 7.54 -20.15
C ALA A 181 -10.52 8.21 -20.64
N ALA A 182 -10.30 9.48 -20.28
CA ALA A 182 -9.05 10.17 -20.58
C ALA A 182 -7.85 9.51 -19.88
N VAL A 183 -8.02 9.04 -18.65
CA VAL A 183 -6.98 8.31 -17.91
C VAL A 183 -6.66 6.96 -18.54
N PHE A 184 -7.67 6.18 -18.92
CA PHE A 184 -7.45 4.89 -19.58
C PHE A 184 -6.69 5.05 -20.91
N LEU A 185 -7.10 6.01 -21.76
CA LEU A 185 -6.41 6.26 -23.03
C LEU A 185 -5.00 6.84 -22.84
N HIS A 186 -4.79 7.69 -21.84
CA HIS A 186 -3.45 8.23 -21.55
C HIS A 186 -2.50 7.15 -21.04
N ARG A 187 -2.97 6.25 -20.16
CA ARG A 187 -2.19 5.10 -19.69
C ARG A 187 -1.89 4.13 -20.83
N LEU A 188 -2.85 3.92 -21.72
CA LEU A 188 -2.66 3.13 -22.94
C LEU A 188 -1.56 3.73 -23.84
N ALA A 189 -1.56 5.05 -24.02
CA ALA A 189 -0.55 5.76 -24.79
C ALA A 189 0.86 5.69 -24.19
N LYS A 190 0.97 5.72 -22.86
CA LYS A 190 2.27 5.56 -22.17
C LYS A 190 2.94 4.21 -22.43
N GLN A 191 2.19 3.20 -22.89
CA GLN A 191 2.73 1.91 -23.30
C GLN A 191 3.23 1.87 -24.75
N GLY A 192 3.11 2.98 -25.49
CA GLY A 192 3.58 3.08 -26.87
C GLY A 192 2.72 2.32 -27.89
N LYS A 193 1.48 1.94 -27.57
CA LYS A 193 0.62 1.12 -28.41
C LYS A 193 -0.63 1.88 -28.85
N CYS A 194 -0.55 2.59 -29.97
CA CYS A 194 -1.68 3.33 -30.55
C CYS A 194 -2.35 2.63 -31.74
N GLU A 195 -1.86 1.48 -32.19
CA GLU A 195 -2.43 0.79 -33.35
C GLU A 195 -3.57 -0.15 -32.95
N MET A 196 -4.77 0.05 -33.52
CA MET A 196 -5.93 -0.81 -33.32
C MET A 196 -5.78 -2.10 -34.13
N LYS A 197 -5.41 -3.18 -33.45
CA LYS A 197 -5.33 -4.53 -34.02
C LYS A 197 -6.72 -5.11 -34.28
N GLY A 198 -7.64 -4.96 -33.33
CA GLY A 198 -8.96 -5.58 -33.42
C GLY A 198 -8.91 -7.11 -33.32
N LEU A 199 -10.06 -7.77 -33.43
CA LEU A 199 -10.16 -9.23 -33.36
C LEU A 199 -10.17 -9.85 -34.76
N ASN A 200 -9.68 -11.08 -34.87
CA ASN A 200 -9.67 -11.84 -36.12
C ASN A 200 -11.06 -12.38 -36.51
N THR A 201 -11.95 -12.53 -35.53
CA THR A 201 -13.32 -13.04 -35.70
C THR A 201 -14.29 -12.24 -34.83
N SER A 202 -15.59 -12.46 -35.02
CA SER A 202 -16.62 -11.86 -34.17
C SER A 202 -16.36 -12.11 -32.67
N PRO A 203 -16.53 -11.09 -31.80
CA PRO A 203 -16.20 -11.19 -30.38
C PRO A 203 -17.08 -12.20 -29.64
N SER A 204 -16.45 -13.02 -28.83
CA SER A 204 -17.06 -14.14 -28.11
C SER A 204 -16.53 -14.33 -26.69
N GLY A 205 -15.44 -13.66 -26.32
CA GLY A 205 -14.85 -13.66 -24.97
C GLY A 205 -14.09 -14.94 -24.61
N LYS A 206 -13.35 -15.53 -25.56
CA LYS A 206 -12.76 -16.88 -25.45
C LYS A 206 -11.31 -16.96 -24.96
N ASP A 207 -10.51 -15.89 -25.01
CA ASP A 207 -9.05 -15.94 -24.81
C ASP A 207 -8.59 -15.91 -23.33
N ASN A 208 -9.23 -16.72 -22.49
CA ASN A 208 -9.09 -16.67 -21.02
C ASN A 208 -7.74 -17.23 -20.51
N SER A 209 -7.04 -18.05 -21.29
CA SER A 209 -5.80 -18.74 -20.86
C SER A 209 -4.54 -17.87 -20.88
N LYS A 210 -4.55 -16.74 -21.58
CA LYS A 210 -3.37 -15.86 -21.74
C LYS A 210 -3.18 -14.87 -20.58
N TYR A 211 -4.24 -14.60 -19.83
CA TYR A 211 -4.25 -13.64 -18.71
C TYR A 211 -4.81 -14.33 -17.46
N PRO A 212 -3.98 -15.04 -16.68
CA PRO A 212 -4.46 -15.75 -15.51
C PRO A 212 -5.07 -14.77 -14.50
N LEU A 213 -6.23 -15.12 -13.95
CA LEU A 213 -6.86 -14.36 -12.88
C LEU A 213 -6.14 -14.65 -11.56
N PRO A 214 -5.74 -13.64 -10.78
CA PRO A 214 -5.23 -13.80 -9.43
C PRO A 214 -6.24 -14.51 -8.53
N ALA A 215 -5.78 -15.14 -7.44
CA ALA A 215 -6.69 -15.66 -6.42
C ALA A 215 -7.56 -14.52 -5.87
N ASN A 216 -8.87 -14.76 -5.70
CA ASN A 216 -9.88 -13.80 -5.23
C ASN A 216 -10.11 -12.59 -6.16
N PHE A 217 -9.65 -12.67 -7.40
CA PHE A 217 -9.91 -11.63 -8.39
C PHE A 217 -11.41 -11.54 -8.73
N LEU A 218 -12.06 -12.69 -8.76
CA LEU A 218 -13.51 -12.81 -8.90
C LEU A 218 -14.13 -12.88 -7.51
N PRO A 219 -15.37 -12.40 -7.33
CA PRO A 219 -16.16 -12.75 -6.17
C PRO A 219 -16.21 -14.29 -6.06
N GLU A 220 -15.96 -14.83 -4.87
CA GLU A 220 -16.05 -16.29 -4.65
C GLU A 220 -17.44 -16.80 -5.08
N GLY A 221 -17.46 -17.71 -6.07
CA GLY A 221 -18.69 -18.25 -6.68
C GLY A 221 -18.71 -18.26 -8.21
N THR A 222 -17.74 -17.62 -8.88
CA THR A 222 -17.70 -17.58 -10.36
C THR A 222 -16.38 -18.13 -10.90
N VAL A 223 -16.33 -19.39 -11.36
CA VAL A 223 -15.40 -19.81 -12.44
C VAL A 223 -16.09 -20.79 -13.40
N THR A 224 -16.43 -20.23 -14.58
CA THR A 224 -16.82 -20.80 -15.88
C THR A 224 -18.02 -21.76 -16.01
N PHE A 225 -19.12 -21.14 -16.47
CA PHE A 225 -20.13 -21.54 -17.47
C PHE A 225 -20.33 -23.02 -17.83
N PRO A 226 -21.51 -23.56 -17.49
CA PRO A 226 -22.45 -24.12 -18.45
C PRO A 226 -23.55 -23.08 -18.82
N GLU A 227 -24.22 -23.31 -19.94
CA GLU A 227 -25.20 -22.42 -20.58
C GLU A 227 -26.34 -21.92 -19.69
N SER A 228 -26.90 -20.78 -20.12
CA SER A 228 -27.91 -19.95 -19.46
C SER A 228 -29.18 -20.69 -19.03
N GLU A 229 -29.64 -20.43 -17.80
CA GLU A 229 -31.04 -20.15 -17.52
C GLU A 229 -31.14 -18.97 -16.54
N GLY A 230 -32.02 -18.03 -16.88
CA GLY A 230 -31.99 -16.67 -16.37
C GLY A 230 -32.66 -16.49 -15.01
N GLU A 231 -31.96 -15.82 -14.10
CA GLU A 231 -32.58 -15.14 -12.96
C GLU A 231 -31.91 -13.77 -12.76
N THR A 232 -32.76 -12.75 -12.63
CA THR A 232 -32.40 -11.33 -12.44
C THR A 232 -31.72 -11.09 -11.08
N PRO A 233 -30.59 -10.37 -11.00
CA PRO A 233 -29.94 -10.04 -9.73
C PRO A 233 -30.73 -9.00 -8.91
N PRO A 234 -30.78 -9.11 -7.57
CA PRO A 234 -31.41 -8.13 -6.72
C PRO A 234 -30.56 -6.86 -6.57
N SER A 235 -31.22 -5.71 -6.51
CA SER A 235 -30.63 -4.37 -6.37
C SER A 235 -29.91 -4.21 -5.02
N GLY A 236 -28.59 -4.07 -5.06
CA GLY A 236 -27.76 -3.69 -3.90
C GLY A 236 -27.82 -2.18 -3.66
N GLY A 237 -28.70 -1.76 -2.75
CA GLY A 237 -28.72 -0.39 -2.26
C GLY A 237 -27.55 -0.10 -1.32
N SER A 238 -27.01 1.11 -1.43
CA SER A 238 -26.49 1.87 -0.28
C SER A 238 -27.49 1.75 0.89
N PRO A 239 -27.12 1.88 2.18
CA PRO A 239 -28.11 2.28 3.18
C PRO A 239 -28.81 3.52 2.61
N ALA A 240 -30.06 3.37 2.19
CA ALA A 240 -30.65 4.26 1.22
C ALA A 240 -30.88 5.63 1.85
N GLY A 241 -30.13 6.64 1.42
CA GLY A 241 -30.52 8.05 1.58
C GLY A 241 -30.10 8.77 2.86
N ASP A 242 -29.16 8.26 3.67
CA ASP A 242 -28.68 9.02 4.83
C ASP A 242 -27.66 10.10 4.41
N SER A 243 -28.11 11.35 4.33
CA SER A 243 -27.30 12.50 3.88
C SER A 243 -26.12 12.82 4.79
N ARG A 244 -26.06 12.23 5.99
CA ARG A 244 -24.99 12.42 6.96
C ARG A 244 -23.73 11.61 6.61
N LEU A 245 -23.88 10.53 5.84
CA LEU A 245 -22.78 9.67 5.43
C LEU A 245 -22.13 10.14 4.12
N GLN A 246 -20.80 10.21 4.11
CA GLN A 246 -20.00 10.36 2.91
C GLN A 246 -19.78 9.00 2.22
N ALA A 247 -19.53 7.95 3.00
CA ALA A 247 -19.34 6.58 2.54
C ALA A 247 -19.64 5.60 3.70
N ALA A 248 -19.99 4.37 3.35
CA ALA A 248 -20.05 3.25 4.27
C ALA A 248 -19.31 2.08 3.64
N ASP A 249 -18.19 1.70 4.25
CA ASP A 249 -17.36 0.57 3.85
C ASP A 249 -17.55 -0.57 4.84
N ILE A 250 -17.95 -1.74 4.35
CA ILE A 250 -18.28 -2.91 5.16
C ILE A 250 -17.58 -4.09 4.52
N GLU A 251 -16.57 -4.64 5.20
CA GLU A 251 -15.74 -5.71 4.63
C GLU A 251 -16.56 -6.97 4.30
N LYS A 252 -17.47 -7.36 5.20
CA LYS A 252 -18.37 -8.50 5.01
C LYS A 252 -19.76 -8.17 5.53
N ARG A 253 -20.77 -8.24 4.66
CA ARG A 253 -22.18 -8.14 5.05
C ARG A 253 -22.76 -9.45 5.58
N THR A 254 -22.07 -10.56 5.34
CA THR A 254 -22.48 -11.88 5.81
C THR A 254 -21.33 -12.52 6.57
N LEU A 255 -21.58 -12.87 7.83
CA LEU A 255 -20.61 -13.50 8.73
C LEU A 255 -21.06 -14.91 9.11
N ILE A 256 -20.10 -15.80 9.35
CA ILE A 256 -20.37 -17.13 9.87
C ILE A 256 -20.72 -17.02 11.35
N ALA A 257 -21.86 -17.57 11.75
CA ALA A 257 -22.38 -17.47 13.11
C ALA A 257 -21.68 -18.45 14.07
N ASN A 258 -20.36 -18.34 14.22
CA ASN A 258 -19.50 -19.25 14.99
C ASN A 258 -18.94 -18.64 16.29
N GLY A 259 -19.20 -17.36 16.57
CA GLY A 259 -18.64 -16.64 17.73
C GLY A 259 -17.25 -16.03 17.50
N ILE A 260 -16.68 -16.17 16.30
CA ILE A 260 -15.29 -15.80 15.99
C ILE A 260 -15.19 -14.95 14.71
N ASP A 261 -15.97 -15.27 13.67
CA ASP A 261 -15.95 -14.53 12.41
C ASP A 261 -16.42 -13.10 12.64
N SER A 262 -15.71 -12.15 12.03
CA SER A 262 -15.91 -10.73 12.26
C SER A 262 -15.74 -9.93 10.98
N THR A 263 -16.29 -8.71 10.99
CA THR A 263 -16.13 -7.70 9.94
C THR A 263 -15.76 -6.39 10.59
N PHE A 264 -14.93 -5.60 9.92
CA PHE A 264 -14.89 -4.17 10.17
C PHE A 264 -16.01 -3.45 9.40
N ILE A 265 -16.55 -2.40 10.02
CA ILE A 265 -17.46 -1.44 9.41
C ILE A 265 -16.84 -0.08 9.61
N THR A 266 -16.54 0.62 8.51
CA THR A 266 -16.06 2.00 8.53
C THR A 266 -17.12 2.92 7.92
N LEU A 267 -17.56 3.91 8.69
CA LEU A 267 -18.46 4.96 8.21
C LEU A 267 -17.69 6.27 8.10
N SER A 268 -17.69 6.88 6.92
CA SER A 268 -17.14 8.22 6.72
C SER A 268 -18.26 9.23 6.94
N LEU A 269 -18.10 10.05 7.98
CA LEU A 269 -19.09 10.97 8.48
C LEU A 269 -18.89 12.38 7.92
N LYS A 270 -19.98 13.11 7.75
CA LYS A 270 -19.99 14.57 7.60
C LYS A 270 -20.59 15.19 8.84
N ASP A 271 -20.30 16.47 9.05
CA ASP A 271 -21.11 17.23 9.97
C ASP A 271 -22.55 17.41 9.45
N CYS A 272 -23.46 17.84 10.32
CA CYS A 272 -24.88 18.02 10.02
C CYS A 272 -25.18 19.15 9.03
N TYR A 273 -24.17 19.95 8.69
CA TYR A 273 -24.23 20.96 7.65
C TYR A 273 -23.64 20.45 6.32
N GLY A 274 -23.13 19.22 6.29
CA GLY A 274 -22.52 18.58 5.13
C GLY A 274 -21.04 18.87 4.93
N ASN A 275 -20.36 19.53 5.89
CA ASN A 275 -18.94 19.80 5.80
C ASN A 275 -18.09 18.59 6.25
N PRO A 276 -16.88 18.42 5.70
CA PRO A 276 -15.92 17.45 6.19
C PRO A 276 -15.49 17.72 7.64
N ILE A 277 -15.22 16.66 8.39
CA ILE A 277 -14.61 16.70 9.72
C ILE A 277 -13.08 16.70 9.56
N SER A 278 -12.36 17.47 10.38
CA SER A 278 -10.89 17.54 10.31
C SER A 278 -10.26 16.24 10.78
N TYR A 279 -9.13 15.82 10.21
CA TYR A 279 -8.43 14.60 10.62
C TYR A 279 -7.85 14.65 12.05
N ASP A 280 -7.59 15.85 12.56
CA ASP A 280 -7.07 16.03 13.92
C ASP A 280 -8.19 16.10 14.99
N GLU A 281 -9.46 15.92 14.59
CA GLU A 281 -10.62 15.88 15.50
C GLU A 281 -11.05 14.45 15.84
N SER A 282 -11.49 14.21 17.08
CA SER A 282 -12.12 12.95 17.51
C SER A 282 -13.52 13.21 18.06
N LEU A 283 -14.50 12.40 17.65
CA LEU A 283 -15.89 12.48 18.10
C LEU A 283 -16.34 11.12 18.64
N SER A 284 -17.09 11.12 19.75
CA SER A 284 -17.54 9.88 20.42
C SER A 284 -18.95 9.46 20.00
N PHE A 285 -19.13 8.16 19.77
CA PHE A 285 -20.41 7.54 19.42
C PHE A 285 -20.65 6.26 20.23
N GLN A 286 -21.90 5.89 20.41
CA GLN A 286 -22.31 4.56 20.86
C GLN A 286 -22.63 3.71 19.64
N ALA A 287 -21.90 2.61 19.47
CA ALA A 287 -22.18 1.57 18.49
C ALA A 287 -22.94 0.43 19.19
N SER A 288 -24.01 -0.09 18.58
CA SER A 288 -24.81 -1.18 19.16
C SER A 288 -25.30 -2.18 18.11
N SER A 289 -25.42 -3.45 18.50
CA SER A 289 -25.99 -4.53 17.71
C SER A 289 -27.38 -4.89 18.24
N LYS A 290 -28.35 -5.05 17.33
CA LYS A 290 -29.71 -5.46 17.67
C LYS A 290 -29.85 -6.97 17.88
N SER A 291 -29.05 -7.76 17.17
CA SER A 291 -29.17 -9.22 17.11
C SER A 291 -28.11 -9.97 17.90
N GLY A 292 -27.28 -9.28 18.68
CA GLY A 292 -26.32 -9.89 19.61
C GLY A 292 -24.93 -10.11 19.01
N GLY A 293 -24.62 -9.46 17.89
CA GLY A 293 -23.24 -9.28 17.46
C GLY A 293 -22.44 -8.57 18.54
N MET A 294 -21.26 -9.09 18.82
CA MET A 294 -20.35 -8.48 19.78
C MET A 294 -19.61 -7.35 19.08
N ILE A 295 -19.83 -6.12 19.52
CA ILE A 295 -19.06 -4.98 19.10
C ILE A 295 -17.88 -4.89 20.04
N SER A 296 -16.69 -4.84 19.47
CA SER A 296 -15.49 -4.52 20.20
C SER A 296 -15.01 -3.15 19.72
N ASN A 297 -14.96 -2.19 20.65
CA ASN A 297 -13.97 -1.14 20.55
C ASN A 297 -12.75 -1.63 21.31
N GLU A 298 -11.64 -1.88 20.63
CA GLU A 298 -10.42 -2.34 21.30
C GLU A 298 -9.86 -1.28 22.28
N ASP A 299 -10.35 -0.03 22.25
CA ASP A 299 -9.73 1.09 22.97
C ASP A 299 -10.72 2.19 23.45
N TYR A 300 -11.60 1.92 24.43
CA TYR A 300 -12.30 3.02 25.15
C TYR A 300 -11.88 3.06 26.62
N TYR A 301 -11.18 4.12 27.00
CA TYR A 301 -10.91 4.45 28.40
C TYR A 301 -11.32 5.89 28.70
N GLU A 302 -11.98 6.07 29.84
CA GLU A 302 -12.34 7.39 30.38
C GLU A 302 -11.10 8.00 31.05
N TYR A 303 -10.78 9.24 30.69
CA TYR A 303 -9.46 9.86 30.80
C TYR A 303 -9.03 10.28 32.23
N GLU A 304 -9.77 9.91 33.28
CA GLU A 304 -9.61 10.55 34.60
C GLU A 304 -8.93 9.74 35.69
N HIS A 305 -8.61 8.44 35.51
CA HIS A 305 -7.99 7.65 36.58
C HIS A 305 -6.81 6.77 36.09
N TRP A 306 -5.60 7.19 36.45
CA TRP A 306 -4.40 6.35 36.52
C TRP A 306 -4.20 5.88 37.99
N PRO A 307 -3.61 4.71 38.29
CA PRO A 307 -3.41 3.49 37.50
C PRO A 307 -4.02 2.27 38.25
N GLU A 308 -5.22 1.82 37.90
CA GLU A 308 -5.70 0.52 38.35
C GLU A 308 -6.33 -0.23 37.18
N GLU A 309 -5.52 -1.16 36.64
CA GLU A 309 -5.81 -2.22 35.66
C GLU A 309 -6.42 -1.84 34.30
N PRO A 310 -6.05 -2.51 33.20
CA PRO A 310 -6.70 -2.34 31.90
C PRO A 310 -8.12 -2.92 31.91
N TYR A 311 -9.13 -2.06 31.98
CA TYR A 311 -10.51 -2.33 31.66
C TYR A 311 -10.65 -2.41 30.14
N TYR A 312 -10.30 -3.55 29.58
CA TYR A 312 -10.82 -3.94 28.27
C TYR A 312 -12.34 -3.89 28.37
N SER A 313 -13.03 -3.04 27.61
CA SER A 313 -14.49 -3.16 27.54
C SER A 313 -14.78 -4.56 26.99
N ALA A 314 -15.32 -5.43 27.83
CA ALA A 314 -15.72 -6.76 27.40
C ALA A 314 -16.60 -6.62 26.15
N ALA A 315 -16.30 -7.41 25.12
CA ALA A 315 -17.06 -7.38 23.88
C ALA A 315 -18.55 -7.53 24.24
N SER A 316 -19.35 -6.54 23.85
CA SER A 316 -20.73 -6.42 24.27
C SER A 316 -21.60 -6.11 23.07
N SER A 317 -22.91 -6.19 23.23
CA SER A 317 -23.82 -5.74 22.17
C SER A 317 -23.81 -4.21 22.00
N SER A 318 -23.06 -3.45 22.80
CA SER A 318 -22.95 -1.99 22.68
C SER A 318 -21.65 -1.43 23.27
N SER A 319 -20.88 -0.69 22.47
CA SER A 319 -19.61 -0.08 22.89
C SER A 319 -19.50 1.38 22.48
N TYR A 320 -18.75 2.17 23.25
CA TYR A 320 -18.35 3.52 22.86
C TYR A 320 -17.20 3.46 21.87
N VAL A 321 -17.23 4.29 20.82
CA VAL A 321 -16.23 4.36 19.75
C VAL A 321 -15.90 5.81 19.43
N GLN A 322 -14.67 6.08 18.98
CA GLN A 322 -14.23 7.43 18.57
C GLN A 322 -13.91 7.46 17.08
N THR A 323 -14.15 8.61 16.45
CA THR A 323 -13.73 8.86 15.07
C THR A 323 -12.22 9.11 14.98
N ASP A 324 -11.64 8.69 13.88
CA ASP A 324 -10.39 9.19 13.34
C ASP A 324 -10.72 10.23 12.26
N GLY A 325 -10.79 11.49 12.66
CA GLY A 325 -11.32 12.55 11.81
C GLY A 325 -12.75 12.27 11.35
N PRO A 326 -13.02 12.16 10.03
CA PRO A 326 -14.34 11.83 9.53
C PRO A 326 -14.70 10.35 9.68
N ASP A 327 -13.74 9.45 9.89
CA ASP A 327 -14.00 8.01 9.79
C ASP A 327 -14.22 7.40 11.17
N VAL A 328 -15.29 6.62 11.32
CA VAL A 328 -15.52 5.77 12.51
C VAL A 328 -15.48 4.32 12.09
N THR A 329 -14.63 3.53 12.75
CA THR A 329 -14.46 2.11 12.46
C THR A 329 -14.83 1.27 13.67
N VAL A 330 -15.66 0.25 13.46
CA VAL A 330 -16.06 -0.71 14.49
C VAL A 330 -15.84 -2.13 13.99
N LYS A 331 -15.42 -3.02 14.89
CA LYS A 331 -15.33 -4.46 14.61
C LYS A 331 -16.57 -5.14 15.20
N VAL A 332 -17.26 -5.91 14.37
CA VAL A 332 -18.43 -6.69 14.78
C VAL A 332 -18.11 -8.16 14.62
N THR A 333 -18.14 -8.90 15.73
CA THR A 333 -17.98 -10.35 15.77
C THR A 333 -19.35 -11.01 15.83
N ALA A 334 -19.60 -11.95 14.92
CA ALA A 334 -20.85 -12.69 14.87
C ALA A 334 -21.07 -13.50 16.16
N PRO A 335 -22.30 -13.58 16.68
CA PRO A 335 -22.60 -14.51 17.76
C PRO A 335 -22.54 -15.96 17.27
N ALA A 336 -22.29 -16.89 18.19
CA ALA A 336 -22.43 -18.32 17.90
C ALA A 336 -23.92 -18.68 17.81
N LEU A 337 -24.42 -18.98 16.61
CA LEU A 337 -25.83 -19.32 16.37
C LEU A 337 -25.92 -20.63 15.58
N THR A 338 -26.99 -21.39 15.84
CA THR A 338 -27.34 -22.59 15.06
C THR A 338 -28.35 -22.29 13.94
N THR A 339 -28.92 -21.09 13.92
CA THR A 339 -29.87 -20.61 12.92
C THR A 339 -29.46 -19.24 12.38
N GLY A 340 -29.78 -18.96 11.12
CA GLY A 340 -29.47 -17.68 10.48
C GLY A 340 -30.23 -16.52 11.08
N LYS A 341 -29.61 -15.34 11.16
CA LYS A 341 -30.20 -14.13 11.75
C LYS A 341 -29.67 -12.87 11.09
N ASN A 342 -30.55 -11.92 10.77
CA ASN A 342 -30.13 -10.58 10.34
C ASN A 342 -29.88 -9.69 11.56
N ASP A 343 -28.90 -8.80 11.46
CA ASP A 343 -28.54 -7.84 12.48
C ASP A 343 -28.54 -6.42 11.91
N THR A 344 -28.84 -5.46 12.78
CA THR A 344 -28.74 -4.04 12.48
C THR A 344 -27.77 -3.43 13.48
N ILE A 345 -26.64 -2.95 12.96
CA ILE A 345 -25.62 -2.22 13.70
C ILE A 345 -25.98 -0.75 13.66
N SER A 346 -26.10 -0.13 14.82
CA SER A 346 -26.50 1.28 14.97
C SER A 346 -25.37 2.10 15.56
N LEU A 347 -25.11 3.26 14.99
CA LEU A 347 -24.16 4.25 15.50
C LEU A 347 -24.91 5.53 15.88
N GLN A 348 -24.80 5.96 17.13
CA GLN A 348 -25.53 7.12 17.66
C GLN A 348 -24.62 8.01 18.49
N ALA A 349 -24.76 9.33 18.38
CA ALA A 349 -24.01 10.26 19.23
C ALA A 349 -24.49 10.17 20.69
N THR A 350 -23.57 10.21 21.65
CA THR A 350 -23.85 10.03 23.08
C THR A 350 -24.17 11.36 23.77
N GLU A 351 -25.00 11.33 24.82
CA GLU A 351 -25.20 12.50 25.68
C GLU A 351 -23.88 12.83 26.40
N GLY A 352 -23.27 13.97 26.06
CA GLY A 352 -21.92 14.35 26.51
C GLY A 352 -20.93 14.69 25.38
N THR A 353 -21.25 14.37 24.12
CA THR A 353 -20.61 15.01 22.93
C THR A 353 -20.94 16.51 22.80
N SER A 354 -21.36 17.13 23.91
CA SER A 354 -21.94 18.44 24.03
C SER A 354 -20.94 19.56 23.78
N VAL A 355 -20.54 19.78 22.53
CA VAL A 355 -20.18 21.13 22.06
C VAL A 355 -20.45 21.38 20.57
N ASN A 356 -20.91 20.41 19.77
CA ASN A 356 -21.12 20.69 18.34
C ASN A 356 -22.57 20.50 17.91
N GLU A 357 -23.31 21.62 17.74
CA GLU A 357 -24.53 21.65 16.92
C GLU A 357 -24.27 21.02 15.54
N ARG A 358 -23.01 21.08 15.06
CA ARG A 358 -22.51 20.37 13.89
C ARG A 358 -22.70 18.85 13.93
N MET A 359 -22.98 18.19 15.06
CA MET A 359 -23.20 16.74 15.16
C MET A 359 -24.59 16.36 15.72
N ALA A 360 -25.47 17.33 15.95
CA ALA A 360 -26.78 17.09 16.59
C ALA A 360 -27.68 16.09 15.83
N CYS A 361 -27.57 16.04 14.51
CA CYS A 361 -28.29 15.11 13.65
C CYS A 361 -27.96 13.63 13.95
N TYR A 362 -26.82 13.31 14.56
CA TYR A 362 -26.45 11.94 14.95
C TYR A 362 -27.07 11.45 16.25
N ARG A 363 -27.90 12.27 16.92
CA ARG A 363 -28.81 11.78 17.98
C ARG A 363 -29.84 10.80 17.46
N THR A 364 -30.13 10.82 16.16
CA THR A 364 -30.80 9.71 15.48
C THR A 364 -29.74 8.72 15.02
N PRO A 365 -29.87 7.41 15.27
CA PRO A 365 -28.84 6.46 14.87
C PRO A 365 -28.66 6.43 13.34
N VAL A 366 -27.43 6.16 12.91
CA VAL A 366 -27.10 5.69 11.56
C VAL A 366 -27.01 4.18 11.62
N THR A 367 -27.61 3.46 10.67
CA THR A 367 -27.72 2.00 10.74
C THR A 367 -27.08 1.29 9.54
N VAL A 368 -26.48 0.14 9.81
CA VAL A 368 -25.92 -0.79 8.83
C VAL A 368 -26.44 -2.19 9.11
N ASP A 369 -26.89 -2.89 8.07
CA ASP A 369 -27.36 -4.27 8.20
C ASP A 369 -26.27 -5.30 7.89
N LEU A 370 -26.25 -6.35 8.71
CA LEU A 370 -25.44 -7.56 8.57
C LEU A 370 -26.33 -8.81 8.60
N SER A 371 -25.79 -9.94 8.14
CA SER A 371 -26.43 -11.26 8.22
C SER A 371 -25.48 -12.30 8.83
N TYR A 372 -25.96 -13.08 9.77
CA TYR A 372 -25.24 -14.17 10.41
C TYR A 372 -25.75 -15.51 9.88
N VAL A 373 -24.85 -16.31 9.31
CA VAL A 373 -25.18 -17.58 8.67
C VAL A 373 -24.43 -18.73 9.39
N PRO A 374 -25.13 -19.70 9.97
CA PRO A 374 -24.50 -20.83 10.63
C PRO A 374 -23.92 -21.79 9.57
N LYS A 375 -22.63 -22.14 9.69
CA LYS A 375 -21.94 -23.09 8.80
C LYS A 375 -20.93 -23.94 9.58
N ALA A 376 -20.61 -25.11 9.04
CA ALA A 376 -19.52 -25.94 9.53
C ALA A 376 -18.17 -25.43 9.00
N GLU A 377 -17.10 -25.58 9.78
CA GLU A 377 -15.78 -25.03 9.43
C GLU A 377 -14.64 -25.97 9.85
N LEU A 378 -13.50 -25.85 9.15
CA LEU A 378 -12.21 -26.35 9.60
C LEU A 378 -11.40 -25.14 10.09
N GLN A 379 -11.45 -24.89 11.39
CA GLN A 379 -10.74 -23.78 12.00
C GLN A 379 -9.25 -24.11 12.10
N VAL A 380 -8.40 -23.25 11.54
CA VAL A 380 -6.94 -23.38 11.57
C VAL A 380 -6.36 -22.22 12.36
N SER A 381 -5.49 -22.51 13.31
CA SER A 381 -4.80 -21.49 14.10
C SER A 381 -3.36 -21.88 14.39
N SER A 382 -2.52 -20.89 14.68
CA SER A 382 -1.18 -21.10 15.22
C SER A 382 -1.13 -20.76 16.72
N SER A 383 -0.21 -21.38 17.46
CA SER A 383 0.04 -21.03 18.87
C SER A 383 0.68 -19.65 19.03
N GLN A 384 1.38 -19.20 17.99
CA GLN A 384 2.06 -17.91 17.90
C GLN A 384 1.93 -17.39 16.47
N SER A 385 1.56 -16.12 16.32
CA SER A 385 1.51 -15.43 15.03
C SER A 385 2.89 -14.93 14.58
N LYS A 386 3.88 -14.89 15.48
CA LYS A 386 5.25 -14.44 15.24
C LYS A 386 6.27 -15.34 15.94
N ILE A 387 7.34 -15.75 15.23
CA ILE A 387 8.49 -16.49 15.79
C ILE A 387 9.81 -16.03 15.15
N ALA A 388 10.94 -16.35 15.80
CA ALA A 388 12.26 -15.93 15.32
C ALA A 388 12.66 -16.61 14.00
N ALA A 389 13.17 -15.84 13.04
CA ALA A 389 13.61 -16.33 11.73
C ALA A 389 15.03 -16.96 11.74
N ASN A 390 15.27 -17.90 12.64
CA ASN A 390 16.57 -18.52 12.88
C ASN A 390 16.70 -19.96 12.32
N GLY A 391 15.66 -20.48 11.66
CA GLY A 391 15.66 -21.85 11.14
C GLY A 391 15.37 -22.96 12.17
N ASN A 392 15.24 -22.61 13.47
CA ASN A 392 15.17 -23.58 14.57
C ASN A 392 13.97 -23.35 15.50
N SER A 393 13.45 -22.12 15.58
CA SER A 393 12.27 -21.80 16.38
C SER A 393 11.03 -22.47 15.82
N THR A 394 10.09 -22.86 16.67
CA THR A 394 8.90 -23.61 16.26
C THR A 394 7.62 -22.98 16.78
N ALA A 395 6.54 -23.17 16.04
CA ALA A 395 5.17 -22.90 16.48
C ALA A 395 4.28 -24.12 16.24
N TYR A 396 3.21 -24.27 17.02
CA TYR A 396 2.18 -25.25 16.71
C TYR A 396 1.18 -24.66 15.73
N VAL A 397 0.79 -25.43 14.72
CA VAL A 397 -0.44 -25.20 13.95
C VAL A 397 -1.46 -26.26 14.32
N THR A 398 -2.71 -25.85 14.46
CA THR A 398 -3.80 -26.68 14.94
C THR A 398 -5.00 -26.53 14.03
N ALA A 399 -5.64 -27.64 13.69
CA ALA A 399 -6.89 -27.70 12.96
C ALA A 399 -7.98 -28.35 13.81
N LYS A 400 -9.18 -27.76 13.80
CA LYS A 400 -10.38 -28.24 14.51
C LYS A 400 -11.58 -28.22 13.58
N ILE A 401 -12.39 -29.28 13.60
CA ILE A 401 -13.65 -29.30 12.85
C ILE A 401 -14.77 -28.86 13.78
N VAL A 402 -15.52 -27.84 13.37
CA VAL A 402 -16.65 -27.29 14.14
C VAL A 402 -17.96 -27.41 13.36
N LYS A 403 -19.04 -27.70 14.09
CA LYS A 403 -20.41 -27.69 13.57
C LYS A 403 -20.94 -26.24 13.47
N PRO A 404 -22.04 -26.02 12.73
CA PRO A 404 -22.76 -24.76 12.79
C PRO A 404 -23.09 -24.39 14.26
N GLY A 405 -22.72 -23.17 14.66
CA GLY A 405 -22.79 -22.70 16.06
C GLY A 405 -21.51 -22.90 16.87
N GLY A 406 -20.40 -23.34 16.27
CA GLY A 406 -19.05 -23.29 16.85
C GLY A 406 -18.63 -24.49 17.71
N GLN A 407 -19.46 -25.53 17.84
CA GLN A 407 -19.13 -26.70 18.65
C GLN A 407 -18.14 -27.65 17.94
N ILE A 408 -17.03 -27.99 18.60
CA ILE A 408 -16.00 -28.91 18.07
C ILE A 408 -16.55 -30.35 17.96
N ILE A 409 -16.22 -31.04 16.87
CA ILE A 409 -16.48 -32.47 16.67
C ILE A 409 -15.33 -33.29 17.26
N SER A 410 -15.45 -33.68 18.53
CA SER A 410 -14.39 -34.34 19.28
C SER A 410 -14.07 -35.77 18.81
N ASP A 411 -15.02 -36.47 18.20
CA ASP A 411 -14.87 -37.88 17.80
C ASP A 411 -14.63 -38.06 16.30
N TYR A 412 -14.23 -37.00 15.57
CA TYR A 412 -14.03 -37.05 14.13
C TYR A 412 -12.85 -37.95 13.75
N ASN A 413 -13.11 -39.00 12.95
CA ASN A 413 -12.10 -39.96 12.52
C ASN A 413 -11.66 -39.69 11.08
N GLY A 414 -10.67 -38.80 10.91
CA GLY A 414 -10.13 -38.44 9.61
C GLY A 414 -8.73 -37.82 9.71
N GLN A 415 -8.24 -37.26 8.60
CA GLN A 415 -6.91 -36.67 8.51
C GLN A 415 -6.94 -35.33 7.80
N VAL A 416 -6.10 -34.41 8.27
CA VAL A 416 -5.83 -33.13 7.64
C VAL A 416 -4.38 -33.10 7.14
N ARG A 417 -4.15 -32.46 6.01
CA ARG A 417 -2.82 -32.17 5.49
C ARG A 417 -2.45 -30.74 5.78
N PHE A 418 -1.36 -30.51 6.49
CA PHE A 418 -0.73 -29.21 6.64
C PHE A 418 0.40 -29.01 5.63
N TYR A 419 0.49 -27.81 5.08
CA TYR A 419 1.60 -27.41 4.21
C TYR A 419 1.84 -25.90 4.26
N SER A 420 3.10 -25.49 4.10
CA SER A 420 3.53 -24.10 4.09
C SER A 420 3.55 -23.54 2.66
N ALA A 421 3.15 -22.28 2.49
CA ALA A 421 3.23 -21.55 1.23
C ALA A 421 4.68 -21.19 0.85
N LYS A 422 5.54 -20.97 1.86
CA LYS A 422 6.95 -20.55 1.70
C LYS A 422 7.95 -21.68 1.96
N GLY A 423 7.48 -22.90 2.18
CA GLY A 423 8.33 -24.08 2.34
C GLY A 423 8.88 -24.31 3.75
N ALA A 424 8.30 -23.70 4.78
CA ALA A 424 8.61 -24.00 6.17
C ALA A 424 8.40 -25.48 6.47
N LEU A 425 9.32 -26.08 7.22
CA LEU A 425 9.28 -27.51 7.53
C LEU A 425 8.19 -27.81 8.55
N LEU A 426 7.42 -28.89 8.32
CA LEU A 426 6.43 -29.39 9.26
C LEU A 426 6.84 -30.74 9.85
N SER A 427 6.56 -30.97 11.13
CA SER A 427 6.87 -32.26 11.78
C SER A 427 6.11 -33.44 11.17
N ALA A 428 4.93 -33.18 10.60
CA ALA A 428 4.13 -34.14 9.86
C ALA A 428 3.22 -33.40 8.87
N SER A 429 3.17 -33.84 7.62
CA SER A 429 2.29 -33.24 6.61
C SER A 429 0.87 -33.75 6.72
N ASN A 430 0.63 -35.06 6.91
CA ASN A 430 -0.72 -35.59 7.14
C ASN A 430 -0.87 -35.96 8.62
N VAL A 431 -1.89 -35.42 9.29
CA VAL A 431 -2.13 -35.58 10.73
C VAL A 431 -3.55 -36.07 10.96
N SER A 432 -3.71 -37.14 11.73
CA SER A 432 -5.02 -37.64 12.15
C SER A 432 -5.62 -36.75 13.24
N PHE A 433 -6.94 -36.54 13.18
CA PHE A 433 -7.66 -35.92 14.28
C PHE A 433 -7.68 -36.84 15.50
N SER A 434 -7.45 -36.27 16.68
CA SER A 434 -7.57 -36.90 17.99
C SER A 434 -8.26 -35.93 18.94
N ASN A 435 -9.35 -36.36 19.57
CA ASN A 435 -10.20 -35.50 20.40
C ASN A 435 -10.61 -34.18 19.69
N GLY A 436 -10.93 -34.28 18.39
CA GLY A 436 -11.38 -33.16 17.55
C GLY A 436 -10.28 -32.19 17.11
N THR A 437 -9.01 -32.52 17.37
CA THR A 437 -7.87 -31.65 17.09
C THR A 437 -6.80 -32.41 16.31
N ALA A 438 -6.22 -31.77 15.30
CA ALA A 438 -5.02 -32.25 14.61
C ALA A 438 -3.97 -31.14 14.66
N SER A 439 -2.73 -31.46 15.06
CA SER A 439 -1.68 -30.46 15.25
C SER A 439 -0.35 -30.91 14.66
N ALA A 440 0.43 -29.96 14.14
CA ALA A 440 1.79 -30.16 13.68
C ALA A 440 2.68 -29.02 14.16
N TRP A 441 3.98 -29.29 14.32
CA TRP A 441 4.96 -28.24 14.48
C TRP A 441 5.33 -27.67 13.12
N VAL A 442 5.50 -26.36 13.06
CA VAL A 442 6.16 -25.65 11.94
C VAL A 442 7.46 -25.04 12.44
N THR A 443 8.56 -25.34 11.75
CA THR A 443 9.89 -24.77 12.02
C THR A 443 10.07 -23.50 11.21
N SER A 444 10.59 -22.45 11.85
CA SER A 444 10.78 -21.15 11.22
C SER A 444 11.72 -21.21 10.02
N LEU A 445 11.50 -20.34 9.05
CA LEU A 445 12.47 -20.10 7.98
C LEU A 445 13.63 -19.28 8.54
N SER A 446 14.85 -19.60 8.13
CA SER A 446 16.01 -18.73 8.38
C SER A 446 16.00 -17.59 7.35
N SER A 447 16.03 -16.35 7.80
CA SER A 447 15.97 -15.17 6.92
C SER A 447 16.64 -13.96 7.58
N SER A 448 17.24 -13.09 6.78
CA SER A 448 17.77 -11.78 7.23
C SER A 448 16.73 -10.65 7.17
N SER A 449 15.51 -10.93 6.71
CA SER A 449 14.40 -9.98 6.68
C SER A 449 13.09 -10.67 7.06
N PRO A 450 12.07 -9.93 7.54
CA PRO A 450 10.78 -10.52 7.89
C PRO A 450 10.13 -11.28 6.72
N VAL A 451 9.54 -12.45 7.01
CA VAL A 451 8.85 -13.28 6.01
C VAL A 451 7.47 -13.67 6.54
N GLU A 452 6.42 -13.26 5.82
CA GLU A 452 5.06 -13.77 6.03
C GLU A 452 4.88 -15.10 5.30
N ASP A 453 4.49 -16.13 6.05
CA ASP A 453 4.13 -17.44 5.52
C ASP A 453 2.69 -17.80 5.87
N THR A 454 2.03 -18.53 4.97
CA THR A 454 0.68 -19.03 5.15
C THR A 454 0.74 -20.55 5.27
N ILE A 455 0.26 -21.07 6.39
CA ILE A 455 0.14 -22.50 6.64
C ILE A 455 -1.28 -22.92 6.31
N TYR A 456 -1.42 -23.75 5.28
CA TYR A 456 -2.69 -24.30 4.83
C TYR A 456 -3.00 -25.60 5.54
N ALA A 457 -4.30 -25.89 5.70
CA ALA A 457 -4.83 -27.16 6.15
C ALA A 457 -5.90 -27.66 5.17
N GLU A 458 -5.74 -28.88 4.67
CA GLU A 458 -6.65 -29.52 3.71
C GLU A 458 -7.17 -30.84 4.26
N LEU A 459 -8.49 -31.04 4.27
CA LEU A 459 -9.08 -32.29 4.73
C LEU A 459 -8.86 -33.41 3.69
N VAL A 460 -7.95 -34.34 3.98
CA VAL A 460 -7.52 -35.39 3.03
C VAL A 460 -8.16 -36.75 3.29
N GLN A 461 -8.63 -37.01 4.51
CA GLN A 461 -9.43 -38.18 4.85
C GLN A 461 -10.64 -37.76 5.67
N MET A 462 -11.82 -38.12 5.18
CA MET A 462 -13.11 -37.69 5.73
C MET A 462 -13.79 -38.80 6.53
N ASP A 463 -14.46 -38.43 7.61
CA ASP A 463 -15.30 -39.33 8.37
C ASP A 463 -16.70 -39.41 7.73
N SER A 464 -17.09 -40.60 7.26
CA SER A 464 -18.36 -40.79 6.56
C SER A 464 -19.60 -40.57 7.43
N ARG A 465 -19.47 -40.44 8.76
CA ARG A 465 -20.58 -40.08 9.66
C ARG A 465 -20.98 -38.61 9.55
N TYR A 466 -20.09 -37.75 9.06
CA TYR A 466 -20.24 -36.30 9.06
C TYR A 466 -20.38 -35.72 7.64
N GLN A 467 -21.11 -36.39 6.75
CA GLN A 467 -21.17 -36.02 5.31
C GLN A 467 -21.60 -34.57 5.04
N ALA A 468 -22.60 -34.06 5.76
CA ALA A 468 -23.05 -32.67 5.61
C ALA A 468 -21.92 -31.68 5.97
N VAL A 469 -21.27 -31.88 7.12
CA VAL A 469 -20.12 -31.08 7.57
C VAL A 469 -18.96 -31.17 6.56
N ASN A 470 -18.65 -32.37 6.08
CA ASN A 470 -17.57 -32.58 5.11
C ASN A 470 -17.85 -31.86 3.80
N SER A 471 -19.11 -31.83 3.34
CA SER A 471 -19.49 -31.16 2.10
C SER A 471 -19.30 -29.64 2.16
N GLU A 472 -19.51 -29.02 3.33
CA GLU A 472 -19.27 -27.59 3.56
C GLU A 472 -17.77 -27.26 3.67
N ILE A 473 -16.98 -28.15 4.29
CA ILE A 473 -15.55 -27.92 4.56
C ILE A 473 -14.68 -28.20 3.34
N LYS A 474 -15.01 -29.22 2.54
CA LYS A 474 -14.18 -29.76 1.45
C LYS A 474 -13.87 -28.74 0.35
N SER A 475 -14.76 -27.78 0.10
CA SER A 475 -14.61 -26.79 -0.95
C SER A 475 -13.74 -25.59 -0.57
N ALA A 476 -13.39 -25.43 0.71
CA ALA A 476 -12.68 -24.27 1.23
C ALA A 476 -11.21 -24.59 1.54
N LYS A 477 -10.31 -23.67 1.21
CA LYS A 477 -8.92 -23.70 1.69
C LYS A 477 -8.87 -23.01 3.05
N HIS A 478 -8.41 -23.73 4.06
CA HIS A 478 -8.30 -23.21 5.42
C HIS A 478 -6.83 -22.94 5.74
N SER A 479 -6.53 -21.87 6.47
CA SER A 479 -5.15 -21.47 6.72
C SER A 479 -4.97 -20.58 7.94
N THR A 480 -3.74 -20.49 8.42
CA THR A 480 -3.28 -19.48 9.38
C THR A 480 -1.99 -18.84 8.87
N SER A 481 -1.71 -17.59 9.25
CA SER A 481 -0.46 -16.90 8.90
C SER A 481 0.53 -16.94 10.05
N ILE A 482 1.82 -16.97 9.73
CA ILE A 482 2.93 -16.86 10.68
C ILE A 482 3.96 -15.89 10.10
N LEU A 483 4.41 -14.95 10.93
CA LEU A 483 5.51 -14.05 10.64
C LEU A 483 6.82 -14.61 11.20
N TYR A 484 7.79 -14.89 10.32
CA TYR A 484 9.17 -15.18 10.69
C TYR A 484 9.94 -13.88 10.74
N ASP A 485 10.48 -13.53 11.91
CA ASP A 485 11.09 -12.23 12.15
C ASP A 485 12.52 -12.39 12.70
N PRO A 486 13.57 -11.92 12.01
CA PRO A 486 14.95 -12.03 12.49
C PRO A 486 15.26 -11.13 13.68
N GLY A 487 14.41 -10.13 13.96
CA GLY A 487 14.70 -9.09 14.93
C GLY A 487 15.71 -8.05 14.43
N LEU A 488 16.00 -7.07 15.29
CA LEU A 488 16.98 -6.01 15.04
C LEU A 488 18.36 -6.39 15.60
N SER A 489 19.42 -6.03 14.90
CA SER A 489 20.79 -6.31 15.31
C SER A 489 21.69 -5.10 15.13
N THR A 490 22.70 -4.96 16.00
CA THR A 490 23.69 -3.89 15.93
C THR A 490 24.95 -4.35 15.21
N ILE A 491 25.63 -3.42 14.53
CA ILE A 491 26.98 -3.64 14.01
C ILE A 491 27.99 -3.42 15.15
N GLU A 492 28.92 -4.38 15.34
CA GLU A 492 30.01 -4.25 16.31
C GLU A 492 30.93 -3.06 15.96
N GLY A 493 31.39 -2.32 16.96
CA GLY A 493 32.34 -1.20 16.78
C GLY A 493 31.71 0.17 16.46
N CYS A 494 30.40 0.26 16.25
CA CYS A 494 29.72 1.54 16.03
C CYS A 494 29.42 2.28 17.36
N ALA A 495 29.92 3.52 17.51
CA ALA A 495 29.76 4.33 18.72
C ALA A 495 28.52 5.25 18.65
N ARG A 496 27.75 5.33 19.75
CA ARG A 496 26.48 6.08 19.85
C ARG A 496 26.56 7.28 20.80
N GLU A 497 27.66 8.02 20.74
CA GLU A 497 27.92 9.06 21.74
C GLU A 497 26.95 10.25 21.62
N ASN A 498 26.39 10.66 22.76
CA ASN A 498 25.55 11.85 22.94
C ASN A 498 24.29 11.95 22.05
N LEU A 499 23.67 10.80 21.73
CA LEU A 499 22.42 10.70 20.96
C LEU A 499 21.19 10.65 21.89
N GLU A 500 20.22 11.53 21.65
CA GLU A 500 18.85 11.42 22.19
C GLU A 500 17.89 11.07 21.06
N VAL A 501 16.98 10.12 21.31
CA VAL A 501 16.00 9.69 20.32
C VAL A 501 14.58 9.83 20.88
N ALA A 502 13.72 10.54 20.16
CA ALA A 502 12.29 10.59 20.43
C ALA A 502 11.52 9.69 19.44
N PHE A 503 10.69 8.79 19.95
CA PHE A 503 9.82 7.93 19.17
C PHE A 503 8.41 8.49 19.25
N ILE A 504 7.89 8.92 18.09
CA ILE A 504 6.58 9.53 17.94
C ILE A 504 5.69 8.50 17.25
N ILE A 505 4.86 7.82 18.03
CA ILE A 505 4.16 6.60 17.62
C ILE A 505 2.66 6.90 17.48
N ASP A 506 2.15 6.76 16.27
CA ASP A 506 0.74 7.01 16.00
C ASP A 506 -0.16 6.03 16.78
N SER A 507 -1.12 6.57 17.51
CA SER A 507 -2.14 5.85 18.27
C SER A 507 -3.56 6.12 17.74
N SER A 508 -3.69 6.69 16.55
CA SER A 508 -4.97 6.99 15.89
C SER A 508 -5.77 5.73 15.50
N GLY A 509 -7.05 5.93 15.21
CA GLY A 509 -7.98 4.85 14.87
C GLY A 509 -7.65 4.13 13.56
N SER A 510 -7.12 4.83 12.56
CA SER A 510 -6.73 4.26 11.26
C SER A 510 -5.67 3.17 11.39
N MET A 511 -4.83 3.24 12.43
CA MET A 511 -3.83 2.22 12.72
C MET A 511 -4.41 0.81 12.88
N LYS A 512 -5.71 0.63 13.18
CA LYS A 512 -6.38 -0.70 13.19
C LYS A 512 -6.34 -1.39 11.84
N ARG A 513 -6.33 -0.61 10.76
CA ARG A 513 -6.26 -1.11 9.39
C ARG A 513 -4.82 -1.35 8.95
N SER A 514 -3.92 -0.41 9.24
CA SER A 514 -2.54 -0.45 8.73
C SER A 514 -1.59 -1.27 9.60
N ASP A 515 -1.91 -1.45 10.89
CA ASP A 515 -1.12 -2.22 11.85
C ASP A 515 -2.01 -2.93 12.91
N PRO A 516 -2.91 -3.84 12.50
CA PRO A 516 -3.85 -4.51 13.41
C PRO A 516 -3.16 -5.26 14.56
N GLU A 517 -1.97 -5.81 14.32
CA GLU A 517 -1.20 -6.57 15.32
C GLU A 517 -0.31 -5.68 16.21
N ARG A 518 -0.41 -4.34 16.08
CA ARG A 518 0.36 -3.36 16.84
C ARG A 518 1.89 -3.59 16.74
N LEU A 519 2.36 -4.04 15.58
CA LEU A 519 3.78 -4.29 15.34
C LEU A 519 4.61 -3.02 15.48
N ARG A 520 4.07 -1.84 15.16
CA ARG A 520 4.79 -0.58 15.38
C ARG A 520 5.20 -0.38 16.84
N VAL A 521 4.36 -0.80 17.80
CA VAL A 521 4.62 -0.65 19.22
C VAL A 521 5.72 -1.60 19.66
N SER A 522 5.54 -2.89 19.36
CA SER A 522 6.53 -3.93 19.72
C SER A 522 7.89 -3.69 19.06
N LYS A 523 7.90 -3.21 17.82
CA LYS A 523 9.12 -2.89 17.07
C LYS A 523 9.78 -1.60 17.49
N SER A 524 9.02 -0.60 17.91
CA SER A 524 9.61 0.63 18.45
C SER A 524 10.28 0.36 19.79
N ARG A 525 9.65 -0.49 20.63
CA ARG A 525 10.27 -1.02 21.85
C ARG A 525 11.59 -1.75 21.54
N GLU A 526 11.58 -2.66 20.57
CA GLU A 526 12.78 -3.40 20.16
C GLU A 526 13.89 -2.44 19.67
N LEU A 527 13.53 -1.45 18.84
CA LEU A 527 14.47 -0.44 18.36
C LEU A 527 15.05 0.42 19.49
N MET A 528 14.24 0.84 20.47
CA MET A 528 14.72 1.58 21.66
C MET A 528 15.75 0.77 22.45
N GLN A 529 15.49 -0.52 22.65
CA GLN A 529 16.39 -1.43 23.37
C GLN A 529 17.71 -1.60 22.62
N THR A 530 17.62 -1.83 21.31
CA THR A 530 18.79 -2.12 20.47
C THR A 530 19.63 -0.87 20.20
N LEU A 531 19.00 0.31 20.05
CA LEU A 531 19.70 1.59 19.97
C LEU A 531 20.44 1.90 21.27
N ASN A 532 19.78 1.70 22.43
CA ASN A 532 20.33 2.02 23.74
C ASN A 532 20.93 3.45 23.78
N ALA A 533 20.15 4.44 23.31
CA ALA A 533 20.57 5.83 23.26
C ALA A 533 20.68 6.44 24.68
N LEU A 534 21.33 7.60 24.81
CA LEU A 534 21.54 8.27 26.10
C LEU A 534 20.20 8.61 26.77
N ASN A 535 19.23 9.05 25.98
CA ASN A 535 17.86 9.30 26.39
C ASN A 535 16.90 8.86 25.28
N ASN A 536 15.94 8.01 25.64
CA ASN A 536 14.87 7.59 24.76
C ASN A 536 13.55 8.20 25.25
N THR A 537 13.00 9.12 24.47
CA THR A 537 11.67 9.68 24.71
C THR A 537 10.64 8.88 23.92
N ALA A 538 9.55 8.46 24.56
CA ALA A 538 8.43 7.81 23.88
C ALA A 538 7.20 8.72 23.98
N VAL A 539 6.61 9.04 22.83
CA VAL A 539 5.39 9.83 22.70
C VAL A 539 4.43 9.04 21.83
N ASP A 540 3.19 8.86 22.27
CA ASP A 540 2.13 8.48 21.35
C ASP A 540 1.29 9.68 20.95
N PHE A 541 0.59 9.58 19.83
CA PHE A 541 -0.32 10.64 19.43
C PHE A 541 -1.55 10.12 18.70
N ASN A 542 -2.69 10.69 19.06
CA ASN A 542 -3.91 10.64 18.26
C ASN A 542 -4.31 12.08 17.93
N HIS A 543 -5.52 12.53 18.30
CA HIS A 543 -5.88 13.95 18.29
C HIS A 543 -5.01 14.82 19.23
N LYS A 544 -4.29 14.20 20.16
CA LYS A 544 -3.29 14.82 21.03
C LYS A 544 -2.02 13.98 21.14
N GLY A 545 -0.87 14.62 21.31
CA GLY A 545 0.38 14.03 21.73
C GLY A 545 0.40 13.76 23.23
N ARG A 546 0.96 12.63 23.64
CA ARG A 546 1.10 12.23 25.03
C ARG A 546 2.47 11.63 25.26
N TYR A 547 3.17 12.18 26.24
CA TYR A 547 4.43 11.60 26.72
C TYR A 547 4.18 10.33 27.54
N LEU A 548 4.87 9.26 27.17
CA LEU A 548 4.79 7.95 27.80
C LEU A 548 5.91 7.80 28.83
N SER A 549 5.79 8.39 30.02
CA SER A 549 6.81 8.27 31.08
C SER A 549 6.31 7.60 32.34
N GLY A 550 7.03 6.55 32.78
CA GLY A 550 6.89 5.90 34.09
C GLY A 550 7.27 6.79 35.27
N PRO A 551 6.85 6.46 36.51
CA PRO A 551 7.35 7.11 37.73
C PRO A 551 8.87 6.97 37.89
N ASP A 552 9.47 5.92 37.30
CA ASP A 552 10.92 5.76 37.15
C ASP A 552 11.37 6.14 35.72
N SER A 553 11.78 7.39 35.55
CA SER A 553 12.32 7.94 34.30
C SER A 553 13.72 7.41 33.92
N SER A 554 14.21 6.37 34.61
CA SER A 554 15.54 5.76 34.43
C SER A 554 15.54 4.58 33.45
N THR A 555 14.37 4.16 32.95
CA THR A 555 14.23 3.03 32.04
C THR A 555 14.48 3.44 30.58
N ILE A 556 15.38 2.72 29.89
CA ILE A 556 15.70 2.91 28.45
C ILE A 556 14.45 2.73 27.56
N VAL A 557 13.48 1.97 28.05
CA VAL A 557 12.20 1.69 27.38
C VAL A 557 11.09 2.07 28.33
N SER A 558 10.19 2.95 27.88
CA SER A 558 9.00 3.26 28.66
C SER A 558 8.15 1.99 28.87
N PRO A 559 7.77 1.67 30.12
CA PRO A 559 6.81 0.60 30.37
C PRO A 559 5.46 0.92 29.72
N TYR A 560 5.16 2.21 29.48
CA TYR A 560 3.86 2.63 28.98
C TYR A 560 3.65 2.44 27.48
N LEU A 561 4.67 1.97 26.74
CA LEU A 561 4.50 1.64 25.33
C LEU A 561 3.42 0.58 25.06
N GLU A 562 3.19 -0.34 26.00
CA GLU A 562 2.11 -1.33 25.83
C GLU A 562 0.70 -0.73 25.87
N TYR A 563 0.55 0.52 26.33
CA TYR A 563 -0.70 1.29 26.36
C TYR A 563 -0.80 2.31 25.20
N VAL A 564 -0.04 2.11 24.12
CA VAL A 564 -0.24 2.83 22.86
C VAL A 564 -1.39 2.18 22.10
N PHE A 565 -2.56 2.82 22.17
CA PHE A 565 -3.83 2.32 21.64
C PHE A 565 -4.03 2.64 20.14
N GLN A 566 -5.19 2.30 19.56
CA GLN A 566 -5.55 2.61 18.17
C GLN A 566 -6.92 3.31 18.12
N SER A 567 -6.99 4.54 18.64
CA SER A 567 -8.21 5.33 18.78
C SER A 567 -8.01 6.84 18.60
N GLY A 568 -9.06 7.50 18.10
CA GLY A 568 -9.09 8.94 17.88
C GLY A 568 -8.48 9.37 16.55
N GLY A 569 -8.45 10.68 16.32
CA GLY A 569 -7.88 11.37 15.15
C GLY A 569 -6.36 11.23 15.02
N THR A 570 -5.80 11.84 13.98
CA THR A 570 -4.36 11.86 13.69
C THR A 570 -3.82 13.29 13.72
N ASN A 571 -3.21 13.71 14.83
CA ASN A 571 -2.57 15.02 14.99
C ASN A 571 -1.05 14.88 15.12
N ILE A 572 -0.39 14.73 13.96
CA ILE A 572 1.07 14.56 13.87
C ILE A 572 1.80 15.74 14.51
N ALA A 573 1.29 16.95 14.34
CA ALA A 573 1.94 18.16 14.82
C ALA A 573 2.01 18.22 16.36
N ASP A 574 0.96 17.77 17.06
CA ASP A 574 0.93 17.73 18.53
C ASP A 574 1.85 16.64 19.08
N GLY A 575 1.91 15.48 18.42
CA GLY A 575 2.90 14.44 18.73
C GLY A 575 4.35 14.90 18.55
N MET A 576 4.63 15.67 17.49
CA MET A 576 5.94 16.29 17.28
C MET A 576 6.26 17.35 18.34
N ASP A 577 5.30 18.22 18.68
CA ASP A 577 5.48 19.26 19.70
C ASP A 577 5.83 18.66 21.06
N GLU A 578 5.04 17.65 21.48
CA GLU A 578 5.24 16.94 22.74
C GLU A 578 6.64 16.31 22.79
N ALA A 579 7.08 15.65 21.71
CA ALA A 579 8.41 15.05 21.61
C ALA A 579 9.54 16.09 21.60
N PHE A 580 9.40 17.16 20.83
CA PHE A 580 10.44 18.18 20.67
C PHE A 580 10.71 18.93 21.96
N SER A 581 9.67 19.11 22.79
CA SER A 581 9.78 19.74 24.11
C SER A 581 10.68 18.98 25.11
N ARG A 582 11.01 17.71 24.82
CA ARG A 582 11.75 16.81 25.73
C ARG A 582 13.24 16.71 25.46
N PHE A 583 13.72 17.20 24.31
CA PHE A 583 15.14 17.16 23.99
C PHE A 583 15.95 18.13 24.85
N THR A 584 17.15 17.69 25.26
CA THR A 584 18.09 18.54 25.99
C THR A 584 18.98 19.37 25.06
N ALA A 585 19.55 20.46 25.55
CA ALA A 585 20.49 21.27 24.75
C ALA A 585 21.88 20.62 24.67
N GLY A 586 22.54 20.70 23.51
CA GLY A 586 23.93 20.25 23.33
C GLY A 586 24.11 18.77 22.98
N THR A 587 23.02 18.03 22.79
CA THR A 587 23.02 16.62 22.32
C THR A 587 22.66 16.52 20.84
N ARG A 588 22.98 15.39 20.21
CA ARG A 588 22.46 15.04 18.87
C ARG A 588 21.02 14.56 19.04
N LYS A 589 20.07 15.23 18.39
CA LYS A 589 18.62 14.98 18.57
C LYS A 589 18.02 14.34 17.34
N VAL A 590 17.37 13.20 17.53
CA VAL A 590 16.68 12.48 16.46
C VAL A 590 15.26 12.16 16.86
N ALA A 591 14.30 12.41 15.98
CA ALA A 591 12.93 11.93 16.13
C ALA A 591 12.62 10.86 15.08
N ILE A 592 11.88 9.82 15.46
CA ILE A 592 11.37 8.77 14.57
C ILE A 592 9.86 8.82 14.65
N LEU A 593 9.21 9.33 13.60
CA LEU A 593 7.77 9.43 13.47
C LEU A 593 7.24 8.23 12.68
N VAL A 594 6.31 7.48 13.27
CA VAL A 594 5.65 6.33 12.61
C VAL A 594 4.16 6.56 12.59
N THR A 595 3.55 6.58 11.40
CA THR A 595 2.14 6.94 11.20
C THR A 595 1.59 6.36 9.90
N ASP A 596 0.29 6.06 9.87
CA ASP A 596 -0.46 5.68 8.66
C ASP A 596 -1.43 6.77 8.18
N GLY A 597 -1.53 7.88 8.93
CA GLY A 597 -2.65 8.79 8.83
C GLY A 597 -2.37 10.12 8.12
N LYS A 598 -3.47 10.86 7.91
CA LYS A 598 -3.49 12.23 7.38
C LYS A 598 -3.67 13.18 8.55
N SER A 599 -2.92 14.27 8.56
CA SER A 599 -3.04 15.32 9.58
C SER A 599 -3.08 16.70 8.91
N ASN A 600 -3.39 17.75 9.66
CA ASN A 600 -3.34 19.12 9.18
C ASN A 600 -1.94 19.51 8.71
N LYS A 601 -1.83 19.69 7.39
CA LYS A 601 -0.57 20.04 6.74
C LYS A 601 0.09 21.28 7.34
N GLN A 602 -0.66 22.35 7.62
CA GLN A 602 -0.06 23.61 8.06
C GLN A 602 0.52 23.50 9.47
N GLN A 603 -0.12 22.75 10.37
CA GLN A 603 0.40 22.52 11.71
C GLN A 603 1.71 21.70 11.66
N VAL A 604 1.77 20.67 10.82
CA VAL A 604 2.99 19.87 10.63
C VAL A 604 4.12 20.70 10.02
N LEU A 605 3.83 21.57 9.04
CA LEU A 605 4.83 22.48 8.47
C LEU A 605 5.44 23.42 9.52
N ASN A 606 4.67 23.87 10.50
CA ASN A 606 5.20 24.68 11.61
C ASN A 606 6.19 23.87 12.47
N GLN A 607 5.96 22.57 12.66
CA GLN A 607 6.86 21.69 13.40
C GLN A 607 8.16 21.39 12.66
N ILE A 608 8.17 21.39 11.32
CA ILE A 608 9.42 21.34 10.53
C ILE A 608 10.31 22.54 10.85
N ALA A 609 9.73 23.74 10.94
CA ALA A 609 10.47 24.95 11.29
C ALA A 609 11.05 24.87 12.71
N GLU A 610 10.31 24.28 13.66
CA GLU A 610 10.80 24.07 15.02
C GLU A 610 11.94 23.05 15.09
N ALA A 611 11.79 21.91 14.42
CA ALA A 611 12.84 20.90 14.31
C ALA A 611 14.15 21.51 13.78
N LYS A 612 14.07 22.33 12.72
CA LYS A 612 15.22 23.08 12.17
C LYS A 612 15.84 24.04 13.18
N ARG A 613 15.03 24.79 13.94
CA ARG A 613 15.54 25.71 14.98
C ARG A 613 16.29 24.98 16.09
N GLN A 614 15.81 23.79 16.46
CA GLN A 614 16.38 23.01 17.56
C GLN A 614 17.49 22.04 17.12
N GLY A 615 17.73 21.89 15.82
CA GLY A 615 18.69 20.93 15.26
C GLY A 615 18.23 19.47 15.39
N ILE A 616 16.93 19.21 15.27
CA ILE A 616 16.33 17.87 15.36
C ILE A 616 16.22 17.26 13.98
N THR A 617 16.80 16.07 13.80
CA THR A 617 16.64 15.26 12.59
C THR A 617 15.41 14.36 12.70
N VAL A 618 14.48 14.41 11.76
CA VAL A 618 13.25 13.60 11.82
C VAL A 618 13.27 12.52 10.75
N TYR A 619 13.26 11.26 11.17
CA TYR A 619 12.94 10.12 10.31
C TYR A 619 11.44 9.87 10.31
N THR A 620 10.88 9.54 9.14
CA THR A 620 9.46 9.27 9.01
C THR A 620 9.23 7.88 8.42
N VAL A 621 8.35 7.10 9.04
CA VAL A 621 7.94 5.77 8.58
C VAL A 621 6.44 5.82 8.30
N GLY A 622 6.07 5.84 7.02
CA GLY A 622 4.68 5.79 6.58
C GLY A 622 4.21 4.34 6.46
N LEU A 623 3.26 3.94 7.32
CA LEU A 623 2.66 2.60 7.33
C LEU A 623 1.40 2.53 6.46
N GLY A 624 1.22 1.44 5.71
CA GLY A 624 0.03 1.20 4.89
C GLY A 624 0.17 1.72 3.45
N SER A 625 -0.93 1.70 2.70
CA SER A 625 -0.97 2.09 1.28
C SER A 625 -0.79 3.61 1.08
N LYS A 626 -0.31 4.01 -0.10
CA LYS A 626 -0.06 5.43 -0.43
C LYS A 626 -1.33 6.29 -0.37
N GLU A 627 -2.50 5.72 -0.57
CA GLU A 627 -3.79 6.41 -0.53
C GLU A 627 -4.24 6.74 0.91
N GLN A 628 -3.77 5.96 1.89
CA GLN A 628 -4.01 6.16 3.32
C GLN A 628 -3.10 7.26 3.90
N LEU A 629 -1.86 7.31 3.41
CA LEU A 629 -0.82 8.22 3.88
C LEU A 629 -0.90 9.63 3.31
N ASN A 630 -0.39 10.60 4.07
CA ASN A 630 0.11 11.86 3.51
C ASN A 630 1.59 11.75 3.14
N GLU A 631 1.93 10.84 2.21
CA GLU A 631 3.32 10.49 1.87
C GLU A 631 4.17 11.73 1.55
N ALA A 632 3.63 12.67 0.77
CA ALA A 632 4.33 13.91 0.42
C ALA A 632 4.67 14.77 1.65
N LEU A 633 3.79 14.81 2.66
CA LEU A 633 4.06 15.54 3.90
C LEU A 633 5.13 14.83 4.74
N LEU A 634 5.09 13.50 4.84
CA LEU A 634 6.10 12.73 5.58
C LEU A 634 7.48 12.82 4.95
N GLN A 635 7.55 12.75 3.61
CA GLN A 635 8.76 13.01 2.83
C GLN A 635 9.28 14.41 3.08
N GLN A 636 8.39 15.42 3.09
CA GLN A 636 8.77 16.80 3.36
C GLN A 636 9.34 16.97 4.78
N VAL A 637 8.71 16.38 5.80
CA VAL A 637 9.22 16.39 7.19
C VAL A 637 10.62 15.81 7.26
N ALA A 638 10.83 14.63 6.69
CA ALA A 638 12.14 13.97 6.73
C ALA A 638 13.21 14.76 5.97
N GLN A 639 12.94 15.09 4.71
CA GLN A 639 13.89 15.77 3.84
C GLN A 639 14.31 17.13 4.41
N GLU A 640 13.36 17.92 4.92
CA GLU A 640 13.66 19.26 5.40
C GLU A 640 14.37 19.27 6.77
N THR A 641 14.24 18.23 7.57
CA THR A 641 14.92 18.11 8.88
C THR A 641 16.24 17.32 8.80
N GLY A 642 16.61 16.85 7.61
CA GLY A 642 17.85 16.09 7.38
C GLY A 642 17.75 14.60 7.71
N GLY A 643 16.52 14.05 7.81
CA GLY A 643 16.27 12.63 8.00
C GLY A 643 15.84 11.93 6.70
N ARG A 644 15.40 10.67 6.83
CA ARG A 644 14.95 9.84 5.70
C ARG A 644 13.50 9.39 5.88
N TYR A 645 12.76 9.34 4.78
CA TYR A 645 11.41 8.76 4.71
C TYR A 645 11.49 7.29 4.30
N PHE A 646 10.71 6.45 4.98
CA PHE A 646 10.51 5.05 4.65
C PHE A 646 9.02 4.79 4.42
N HIS A 647 8.71 4.17 3.28
CA HIS A 647 7.37 3.64 3.03
C HIS A 647 7.36 2.16 3.39
N VAL A 648 6.38 1.76 4.20
CA VAL A 648 6.19 0.39 4.66
C VAL A 648 4.75 -0.01 4.37
N GLU A 649 4.53 -0.78 3.31
CA GLU A 649 3.18 -1.14 2.85
C GLU A 649 2.48 -2.09 3.85
N LYS A 650 3.25 -2.97 4.50
CA LYS A 650 2.76 -3.90 5.53
C LYS A 650 3.51 -3.71 6.84
N SER A 651 2.81 -3.68 7.98
CA SER A 651 3.46 -3.45 9.28
C SER A 651 4.47 -4.53 9.68
N SER A 652 4.40 -5.73 9.09
CA SER A 652 5.41 -6.80 9.23
C SER A 652 6.80 -6.42 8.69
N GLU A 653 6.87 -5.46 7.77
CA GLU A 653 8.10 -5.00 7.13
C GLU A 653 8.74 -3.80 7.86
N ILE A 654 8.12 -3.30 8.94
CA ILE A 654 8.63 -2.14 9.69
C ILE A 654 10.05 -2.36 10.24
N SER A 655 10.41 -3.63 10.55
CA SER A 655 11.76 -4.00 10.98
C SER A 655 12.82 -3.60 9.96
N THR A 656 12.51 -3.62 8.66
CA THR A 656 13.45 -3.24 7.60
C THR A 656 13.81 -1.77 7.71
N ALA A 657 12.80 -0.90 7.82
CA ALA A 657 13.00 0.55 8.01
C ALA A 657 13.77 0.83 9.31
N TYR A 658 13.40 0.16 10.40
CA TYR A 658 14.06 0.32 11.70
C TYR A 658 15.50 -0.17 11.71
N GLN A 659 15.83 -1.24 11.00
CA GLN A 659 17.20 -1.71 10.85
C GLN A 659 18.05 -0.69 10.09
N THR A 660 17.51 -0.07 9.03
CA THR A 660 18.21 1.00 8.30
C THR A 660 18.45 2.23 9.20
N ILE A 661 17.42 2.69 9.93
CA ILE A 661 17.55 3.79 10.89
C ILE A 661 18.58 3.44 11.98
N LEU A 662 18.51 2.25 12.56
CA LEU A 662 19.47 1.77 13.56
C LEU A 662 20.91 1.85 13.04
N ASN A 663 21.15 1.42 11.81
CA ASN A 663 22.48 1.45 11.19
C ASN A 663 22.97 2.90 10.98
N GLU A 664 22.13 3.78 10.43
CA GLU A 664 22.48 5.20 10.22
C GLU A 664 22.76 5.94 11.53
N LEU A 665 21.96 5.70 12.55
CA LEU A 665 22.13 6.33 13.86
C LEU A 665 23.35 5.80 14.61
N SER A 666 23.67 4.51 14.45
CA SER A 666 24.81 3.88 15.12
C SER A 666 26.14 4.19 14.44
N CYS A 667 26.17 4.23 13.10
CA CYS A 667 27.42 4.19 12.34
C CYS A 667 27.65 5.44 11.45
N GLY A 668 26.74 6.43 11.47
CA GLY A 668 26.84 7.66 10.66
C GLY A 668 26.36 7.51 9.21
N GLU A 669 26.63 8.52 8.37
CA GLU A 669 26.21 8.64 6.94
C GLU A 669 26.85 7.60 5.99
N LEU A 670 27.19 6.40 6.47
CA LEU A 670 27.84 5.37 5.65
C LEU A 670 26.86 4.55 4.80
N TYR A 671 25.60 4.99 4.65
CA TYR A 671 24.57 4.29 3.87
C TYR A 671 23.72 5.27 3.02
N LEU A 672 24.37 5.86 2.02
CA LEU A 672 23.70 6.36 0.81
C LEU A 672 23.25 5.13 0.02
N GLY A 673 21.95 4.84 0.02
CA GLY A 673 21.40 3.62 -0.56
C GLY A 673 20.17 3.91 -1.39
N CYS A 674 20.20 3.56 -2.67
CA CYS A 674 19.09 3.63 -3.62
C CYS A 674 18.05 2.49 -3.46
N SER A 675 18.24 1.59 -2.48
CA SER A 675 17.35 0.48 -2.18
C SER A 675 16.48 0.76 -0.94
N PRO A 676 15.25 0.20 -0.86
CA PRO A 676 14.45 0.19 0.38
C PRO A 676 15.17 -0.43 1.60
N SER A 677 16.17 -1.28 1.37
CA SER A 677 17.04 -1.84 2.42
C SER A 677 18.11 -0.85 2.91
N GLY A 678 18.28 0.29 2.23
CA GLY A 678 19.34 1.26 2.49
C GLY A 678 20.72 0.84 1.97
N MET A 679 20.84 -0.28 1.22
CA MET A 679 22.11 -0.81 0.73
C MET A 679 22.24 -0.65 -0.79
N VAL A 680 23.39 -0.17 -1.28
CA VAL A 680 23.75 -0.21 -2.72
C VAL A 680 24.44 -1.51 -3.10
N PHE A 681 25.30 -2.01 -2.20
CA PHE A 681 26.12 -3.19 -2.41
C PHE A 681 25.53 -4.37 -1.63
N ALA A 682 24.96 -5.35 -2.33
CA ALA A 682 24.33 -6.53 -1.75
C ALA A 682 25.37 -7.49 -1.14
N SER A 683 26.55 -7.64 -1.76
CA SER A 683 27.57 -8.60 -1.33
C SER A 683 28.99 -8.19 -1.73
N PRO A 684 29.52 -7.05 -1.22
CA PRO A 684 30.89 -6.64 -1.51
C PRO A 684 31.90 -7.57 -0.83
N SER A 685 33.02 -7.80 -1.51
CA SER A 685 34.07 -8.71 -1.10
C SER A 685 35.45 -8.20 -1.51
N LEU A 686 36.38 -8.16 -0.55
CA LEU A 686 37.82 -8.00 -0.74
C LEU A 686 38.51 -9.25 -0.22
N ARG A 687 39.10 -10.04 -1.12
CA ARG A 687 39.73 -11.31 -0.76
C ARG A 687 41.15 -11.36 -1.29
N LEU A 688 42.11 -11.54 -0.39
CA LEU A 688 43.50 -11.76 -0.74
C LEU A 688 43.83 -13.25 -0.54
N THR A 689 44.28 -13.90 -1.61
CA THR A 689 44.84 -15.26 -1.59
C THR A 689 46.37 -15.19 -1.72
N GLU A 690 47.05 -16.34 -1.80
CA GLU A 690 48.51 -16.39 -1.97
C GLU A 690 49.00 -15.52 -3.15
N ASP A 691 48.36 -15.64 -4.33
CA ASP A 691 48.82 -14.98 -5.56
C ASP A 691 47.91 -13.86 -6.10
N THR A 692 46.67 -13.74 -5.62
CA THR A 692 45.64 -12.90 -6.27
C THR A 692 44.80 -12.14 -5.26
N PHE A 693 44.49 -10.89 -5.61
CA PHE A 693 43.56 -10.02 -4.91
C PHE A 693 42.26 -9.87 -5.70
N TYR A 694 41.14 -10.28 -5.11
CA TYR A 694 39.80 -10.23 -5.69
C TYR A 694 39.01 -9.09 -5.06
N MET A 695 38.40 -8.28 -5.92
CA MET A 695 37.50 -7.19 -5.56
C MET A 695 36.19 -7.42 -6.31
N ASP A 696 35.10 -7.70 -5.61
CA ASP A 696 33.83 -8.00 -6.28
C ASP A 696 32.59 -7.65 -5.45
N THR A 697 31.47 -7.34 -6.13
CA THR A 697 30.19 -7.00 -5.48
C THR A 697 29.00 -7.18 -6.41
N PHE A 698 27.82 -7.47 -5.84
CA PHE A 698 26.53 -7.33 -6.52
C PHE A 698 25.84 -6.02 -6.12
N ILE A 699 25.21 -5.35 -7.09
CA ILE A 699 24.35 -4.19 -6.85
C ILE A 699 22.93 -4.64 -6.51
N ASP A 700 22.36 -4.02 -5.47
CA ASP A 700 21.00 -4.28 -5.00
C ASP A 700 19.95 -4.05 -6.10
N GLU A 701 18.82 -4.78 -6.04
CA GLU A 701 17.80 -4.70 -7.08
C GLU A 701 17.14 -3.32 -7.20
N GLY A 702 17.08 -2.55 -6.11
CA GLY A 702 16.56 -1.19 -6.09
C GLY A 702 17.47 -0.13 -6.71
N CYS A 703 18.73 -0.47 -6.98
CA CYS A 703 19.79 0.46 -7.37
C CYS A 703 20.12 0.38 -8.88
N SER A 704 19.10 0.58 -9.71
CA SER A 704 19.22 0.50 -11.18
C SER A 704 20.07 1.60 -11.83
N GLU A 705 20.34 2.67 -11.10
CA GLU A 705 21.06 3.87 -11.52
C GLU A 705 22.59 3.77 -11.40
N VAL A 706 23.12 2.68 -10.82
CA VAL A 706 24.57 2.48 -10.67
C VAL A 706 25.20 2.13 -12.01
N GLU A 707 26.07 3.02 -12.50
CA GLU A 707 26.75 2.89 -13.79
C GLU A 707 28.24 2.58 -13.63
N ARG A 708 28.85 3.03 -12.52
CA ARG A 708 30.28 2.84 -12.25
C ARG A 708 30.49 2.45 -10.80
N VAL A 709 31.38 1.49 -10.57
CA VAL A 709 31.83 1.11 -9.22
C VAL A 709 33.34 1.12 -9.16
N ILE A 710 33.91 1.75 -8.13
CA ILE A 710 35.34 1.70 -7.83
C ILE A 710 35.56 1.14 -6.43
N VAL A 711 36.76 0.63 -6.18
CA VAL A 711 37.26 0.37 -4.84
C VAL A 711 38.42 1.31 -4.58
N ARG A 712 38.32 2.09 -3.50
CA ARG A 712 39.36 3.00 -3.02
C ARG A 712 40.09 2.37 -1.84
N PHE A 713 41.41 2.40 -1.89
CA PHE A 713 42.27 2.05 -0.77
C PHE A 713 43.05 3.26 -0.30
N HIS A 714 43.14 3.44 1.01
CA HIS A 714 44.07 4.39 1.61
C HIS A 714 45.47 3.76 1.63
N ALA A 715 46.47 4.52 1.17
CA ALA A 715 47.87 4.11 1.14
C ALA A 715 48.76 5.28 1.61
N ALA A 716 49.98 4.97 2.05
CA ALA A 716 50.90 5.95 2.63
C ALA A 716 51.22 7.15 1.70
N ASP A 717 51.18 6.93 0.39
CA ASP A 717 51.47 7.94 -0.64
C ASP A 717 50.20 8.55 -1.27
N GLY A 718 49.01 8.27 -0.70
CA GLY A 718 47.71 8.77 -1.14
C GLY A 718 46.76 7.68 -1.66
N ASP A 719 45.49 8.03 -1.82
CA ASP A 719 44.43 7.08 -2.17
C ASP A 719 44.65 6.44 -3.56
N VAL A 720 44.40 5.12 -3.64
CA VAL A 720 44.47 4.35 -4.88
C VAL A 720 43.09 3.83 -5.23
N ASP A 721 42.60 4.20 -6.43
CA ASP A 721 41.29 3.80 -6.94
C ASP A 721 41.40 2.71 -8.02
N TYR A 722 40.56 1.69 -7.89
CA TYR A 722 40.40 0.61 -8.86
C TYR A 722 38.98 0.56 -9.41
N ASP A 723 38.84 0.79 -10.72
CA ASP A 723 37.58 0.61 -11.43
C ASP A 723 37.21 -0.87 -11.58
N LEU A 724 36.03 -1.24 -11.07
CA LEU A 724 35.49 -2.59 -11.22
C LEU A 724 34.84 -2.75 -12.60
N ILE A 725 34.96 -3.95 -13.16
CA ILE A 725 34.42 -4.26 -14.49
C ILE A 725 33.02 -4.86 -14.32
N TYR A 726 32.03 -4.29 -15.00
CA TYR A 726 30.69 -4.88 -15.07
C TYR A 726 30.70 -6.23 -15.78
N ARG A 727 30.16 -7.27 -15.14
CA ARG A 727 30.13 -8.66 -15.63
C ARG A 727 28.72 -9.16 -15.98
N GLY A 728 27.71 -8.29 -15.96
CA GLY A 728 26.31 -8.65 -16.18
C GLY A 728 25.58 -9.03 -14.90
N GLN A 729 24.24 -9.10 -14.94
CA GLN A 729 23.39 -9.46 -13.80
C GLN A 729 23.68 -8.64 -12.52
N ARG A 730 23.98 -7.34 -12.67
CA ARG A 730 24.31 -6.42 -11.55
C ARG A 730 25.62 -6.77 -10.81
N TYR A 731 26.49 -7.57 -11.40
CA TYR A 731 27.77 -7.96 -10.80
C TYR A 731 28.95 -7.12 -11.32
N PHE A 732 29.79 -6.62 -10.42
CA PHE A 732 31.00 -5.85 -10.70
C PHE A 732 32.21 -6.56 -10.07
N ALA A 733 33.27 -6.77 -10.84
CA ALA A 733 34.44 -7.50 -10.36
C ALA A 733 35.75 -7.11 -11.06
N LEU A 734 36.84 -7.12 -10.29
CA LEU A 734 38.22 -6.94 -10.72
C LEU A 734 39.13 -7.90 -9.94
N LYS A 735 40.16 -8.40 -10.61
CA LYS A 735 41.23 -9.18 -9.98
C LYS A 735 42.58 -8.57 -10.30
N LYS A 736 43.51 -8.62 -9.36
CA LYS A 736 44.88 -8.13 -9.47
C LYS A 736 45.87 -9.16 -8.94
N ASP A 737 47.05 -9.23 -9.55
CA ASP A 737 48.12 -10.06 -9.02
C ASP A 737 48.66 -9.41 -7.74
N ARG A 738 48.99 -10.24 -6.75
CA ARG A 738 49.44 -9.75 -5.44
C ARG A 738 50.69 -8.87 -5.53
N SER A 739 51.57 -9.15 -6.49
CA SER A 739 52.76 -8.35 -6.77
C SER A 739 52.46 -6.91 -7.21
N GLU A 740 51.26 -6.63 -7.71
CA GLU A 740 50.80 -5.27 -8.04
C GLU A 740 50.25 -4.52 -6.82
N ILE A 741 49.86 -5.24 -5.77
CA ILE A 741 49.17 -4.70 -4.59
C ILE A 741 50.12 -4.52 -3.40
N ASP A 742 50.94 -5.52 -3.11
CA ASP A 742 51.87 -5.52 -1.97
C ASP A 742 52.76 -4.25 -1.87
N PRO A 743 53.29 -3.69 -2.99
CA PRO A 743 54.12 -2.47 -2.91
C PRO A 743 53.37 -1.21 -2.45
N LEU A 744 52.03 -1.21 -2.52
CA LEU A 744 51.21 -0.05 -2.18
C LEU A 744 51.01 0.12 -0.66
N ALA A 745 51.38 -0.89 0.15
CA ALA A 745 51.20 -0.89 1.60
C ALA A 745 49.79 -0.44 2.03
N LEU A 746 48.78 -1.08 1.41
CA LEU A 746 47.37 -0.76 1.67
C LEU A 746 47.02 -0.99 3.14
N GLU A 747 46.10 -0.19 3.65
CA GLU A 747 45.44 -0.47 4.93
C GLU A 747 44.57 -1.75 4.85
N ASP A 748 44.17 -2.28 6.01
CA ASP A 748 43.49 -3.57 6.13
C ASP A 748 42.02 -3.55 5.62
N GLU A 749 41.59 -2.46 4.97
CA GLU A 749 40.24 -2.25 4.45
C GLU A 749 40.22 -1.50 3.12
N GLY A 750 39.11 -1.61 2.39
CA GLY A 750 38.88 -0.87 1.16
C GLY A 750 37.43 -0.38 1.04
N THR A 751 37.24 0.76 0.37
CA THR A 751 35.95 1.44 0.24
C THR A 751 35.38 1.29 -1.15
N PHE A 752 34.27 0.58 -1.28
CA PHE A 752 33.48 0.53 -2.51
C PHE A 752 32.71 1.85 -2.68
N LEU A 753 32.76 2.44 -3.87
CA LEU A 753 32.04 3.66 -4.22
C LEU A 753 31.26 3.43 -5.53
N ALA A 754 29.97 3.74 -5.53
CA ALA A 754 29.07 3.58 -6.66
C ALA A 754 28.63 4.96 -7.18
N PHE A 755 28.66 5.15 -8.50
CA PHE A 755 28.33 6.41 -9.16
C PHE A 755 27.26 6.24 -10.22
N ASP A 756 26.45 7.28 -10.41
CA ASP A 756 25.47 7.38 -11.49
C ASP A 756 26.15 7.76 -12.82
N LYS A 757 25.35 7.79 -13.89
CA LYS A 757 25.78 8.22 -15.23
C LYS A 757 26.36 9.63 -15.29
N ASP A 758 25.98 10.49 -14.34
CA ASP A 758 26.35 11.90 -14.27
C ASP A 758 27.61 12.10 -13.39
N GLY A 759 28.11 11.01 -12.79
CA GLY A 759 29.30 11.00 -11.94
C GLY A 759 29.03 11.34 -10.48
N ASN A 760 27.77 11.40 -10.04
CA ASN A 760 27.42 11.63 -8.64
C ASN A 760 27.58 10.35 -7.85
N LEU A 761 28.07 10.47 -6.61
CA LEU A 761 28.18 9.34 -5.69
C LEU A 761 26.78 8.92 -5.19
N ILE A 762 26.39 7.68 -5.47
CA ILE A 762 25.09 7.09 -5.07
C ILE A 762 25.25 6.21 -3.83
N GLY A 763 26.43 5.62 -3.61
CA GLY A 763 26.65 4.71 -2.49
C GLY A 763 28.12 4.53 -2.14
N SER A 764 28.38 4.27 -0.86
CA SER A 764 29.71 3.98 -0.32
C SER A 764 29.63 2.81 0.66
N ARG A 765 30.64 1.94 0.69
CA ARG A 765 30.76 0.88 1.70
C ARG A 765 32.21 0.44 1.90
N THR A 766 32.72 0.64 3.11
CA THR A 766 34.05 0.16 3.53
C THR A 766 33.94 -1.26 4.10
N ILE A 767 34.81 -2.16 3.66
CA ILE A 767 34.89 -3.54 4.17
C ILE A 767 36.35 -3.95 4.40
N PRO A 768 36.61 -4.86 5.36
CA PRO A 768 37.96 -5.36 5.61
C PRO A 768 38.43 -6.28 4.48
N ILE A 769 39.74 -6.35 4.30
CA ILE A 769 40.40 -7.32 3.43
C ILE A 769 40.45 -8.66 4.15
N ILE A 770 39.83 -9.68 3.56
CA ILE A 770 39.83 -11.04 4.12
C ILE A 770 41.04 -11.80 3.55
N LEU A 771 41.97 -12.15 4.44
CA LEU A 771 43.06 -13.10 4.17
C LEU A 771 42.48 -14.53 4.15
N LYS A 772 42.72 -15.27 3.07
CA LYS A 772 42.31 -16.67 2.95
C LYS A 772 43.49 -17.61 2.73
#